data_AF-A0A970TBE2-F1
#
_entry.id   AF-A0A970TBE2-F1
#
_cell.length_a   1.000
_cell.length_b   1.000
_cell.length_c   1.000
_cell.angle_alpha   90.00
_cell.angle_beta   90.00
_cell.angle_gamma   90.00
#
_symmetry.space_group_name_H-M   'P 1'
#
loop_
_entity.id
_entity.type
_entity.pdbx_description
1 polymer ?
#
loop_
_entity_poly.entity_id
_entity_poly.type
_entity_poly.pdbx_seq_one_letter_code
_entity_poly.pdbx_strand_id
1 'polypeptide(L)'
;MRFLMTVALLMLLMTTACMAQTDHLLFRASFDEALTAEVANGDPEPVWARGGTKIVEDGQQDSCAAVPDGGSLSYEAPGNVYWERGTLSFWWRCDDAVGQTEFTVASLGSFYHFYYGRWLRLYSLGGRLYMHIWDWHHDGTRLSVSSGEFLPQQGEWYHIAMGWDAAKGFALYINGEQIGSSDRAFYLPLNINQIGLGVSAVASHAKASSTRSQRFDEVRIFDRWLDDAQIAALSTGEDVRVGPALDQEAIATHRVESLGMHTGHGMPIAPDDGETLIVTEPQVVTAKDVLRTQMTGLDGNLASKWPSGMRYSTEGLRYDVEMAGEAVNYVAMTASHEGRVQLVEGDRGTVVAERTTDDPFITRELLEQPVAVDSAHVTRAISEEDRRHDGALIDLQMLHVATGPATEAGAQSSPLGLAALDQLGATGAEIHGEYPAADQTTLTPAAEAASVSLSPMQVLHLTSEAATERTGIGSVGLRFELATEAPTVRARLEMMHPLNYTRRQMILDFIPDGSEVSLELDSRDLVLEPGQRIHLALHFTEPVQLSAASISPREIPVQTAAEQYFPDQLRMMKMYFMRLSEARPWGWDASKIKLLGELYTCMYQLRELRPDDETVMAYYHWTHTGEPKPVMDLPAAPAGVPEWAWYQVKLLEMCKSVPQWWIDNRQIETGEFGSNDGPNDDSVLVQDFVGLHLMDGPDERLLESARKVGLLTWGLTMENGMNRQVTDPLHAYEWGANVNNMLAVMDYGNPLWYERMLEMGQHYDALTGINPQGHRHYRSNRYGLSQIVTEGRYGWDTTSNALNMQSAALLGWYSGHDDSQRYMTEWADAWMEDIVDPEDGRGRAYTVEFATGKKEPQRLLSYAFALIPWACYDQTRDDRYLRALSLVWESDRRHYDGPTRSIDVLQQLVTHTEREDIRANILEVISGIDLWSSPIRYTDTRPEYKYMEWLLTGDESAVTEALKATLSDLTWELPMYTTAEQSPDRLWLPQPILNHMMLGDISLLRNRIYPLHWVSWENTGGKLAAWVLEKDPKHLRVWLVNTGEEALNPFMRVWRLDHGQYEARLGADADGDGQIDADAATATATLGRGSRMQVPELAAKTVMVLEVTQT
;
A
#
# COMPACT_ATOMS: atom_id res chain seq x y z
N MET A 1 11.30 -23.66 68.55
CA MET A 1 12.37 -23.97 67.56
C MET A 1 11.85 -24.42 66.20
N ARG A 2 10.76 -25.19 66.08
CA ARG A 2 10.18 -25.56 64.77
C ARG A 2 9.45 -24.42 64.01
N PHE A 3 9.00 -23.37 64.69
CA PHE A 3 8.26 -22.25 64.06
C PHE A 3 9.17 -21.18 63.42
N LEU A 4 10.38 -20.97 63.96
CA LEU A 4 11.38 -20.06 63.36
C LEU A 4 12.04 -20.64 62.11
N MET A 5 12.05 -21.97 61.96
CA MET A 5 12.66 -22.66 60.83
C MET A 5 11.74 -22.68 59.60
N THR A 6 10.41 -22.59 59.79
CA THR A 6 9.42 -22.54 58.70
C THR A 6 9.27 -21.12 58.11
N VAL A 7 9.43 -20.08 58.93
CA VAL A 7 9.38 -18.67 58.46
C VAL A 7 10.65 -18.28 57.71
N ALA A 8 11.82 -18.80 58.12
CA ALA A 8 13.08 -18.60 57.38
C ALA A 8 13.10 -19.35 56.03
N LEU A 9 12.41 -20.50 55.92
CA LEU A 9 12.32 -21.25 54.67
C LEU A 9 11.31 -20.62 53.70
N LEU A 10 10.23 -19.98 54.18
CA LEU A 10 9.32 -19.19 53.35
C LEU A 10 9.91 -17.85 52.88
N MET A 11 10.75 -17.19 53.69
CA MET A 11 11.47 -15.97 53.25
C MET A 11 12.61 -16.28 52.27
N LEU A 12 13.23 -17.46 52.34
CA LEU A 12 14.20 -17.90 51.32
C LEU A 12 13.54 -18.34 50.01
N LEU A 13 12.27 -18.80 50.06
CA LEU A 13 11.48 -19.17 48.88
C LEU A 13 10.80 -17.97 48.18
N MET A 14 10.72 -16.81 48.81
CA MET A 14 10.28 -15.56 48.15
C MET A 14 11.43 -14.66 47.70
N THR A 15 12.68 -14.98 48.04
CA THR A 15 13.89 -14.29 47.54
C THR A 15 14.62 -15.07 46.43
N THR A 16 14.01 -16.14 45.92
CA THR A 16 14.52 -16.93 44.78
C THR A 16 13.43 -17.32 43.77
N ALA A 17 12.43 -16.46 43.58
CA ALA A 17 11.60 -16.46 42.37
C ALA A 17 12.21 -15.60 41.24
N CYS A 18 13.54 -15.57 41.18
CA CYS A 18 14.31 -15.25 39.99
C CYS A 18 15.26 -16.43 39.76
N MET A 19 14.69 -17.64 39.64
CA MET A 19 15.43 -18.70 38.96
C MET A 19 15.43 -18.31 37.49
N ALA A 20 16.59 -17.85 37.03
CA ALA A 20 16.91 -17.61 35.64
C ALA A 20 16.32 -18.72 34.77
N GLN A 21 15.56 -18.32 33.76
CA GLN A 21 15.12 -19.18 32.68
C GLN A 21 16.37 -19.86 32.11
N THR A 22 16.53 -21.16 32.35
CA THR A 22 17.68 -21.95 31.87
C THR A 22 17.44 -22.49 30.45
N ASP A 23 16.21 -22.32 29.94
CA ASP A 23 15.84 -22.61 28.56
C ASP A 23 15.72 -21.29 27.78
N HIS A 24 16.65 -21.07 26.86
CA HIS A 24 16.75 -19.85 26.05
C HIS A 24 16.04 -19.96 24.69
N LEU A 25 15.36 -21.09 24.46
CA LEU A 25 14.54 -21.34 23.28
C LEU A 25 13.22 -20.57 23.39
N LEU A 26 12.97 -19.66 22.46
CA LEU A 26 11.74 -18.87 22.37
C LEU A 26 10.69 -19.55 21.49
N PHE A 27 11.13 -20.25 20.43
CA PHE A 27 10.24 -20.86 19.45
C PHE A 27 10.85 -22.14 18.90
N ARG A 28 10.04 -23.20 18.75
CA ARG A 28 10.39 -24.42 18.02
C ARG A 28 9.18 -24.96 17.26
N ALA A 29 9.38 -25.23 15.97
CA ALA A 29 8.48 -26.00 15.14
C ALA A 29 9.28 -27.11 14.42
N SER A 30 9.08 -28.36 14.84
CA SER A 30 9.70 -29.55 14.22
C SER A 30 9.07 -29.85 12.86
N PHE A 31 7.75 -29.70 12.77
CA PHE A 31 6.90 -30.15 11.66
C PHE A 31 6.72 -31.68 11.56
N ASP A 32 6.91 -32.40 12.67
CA ASP A 32 6.65 -33.84 12.76
C ASP A 32 5.15 -34.16 12.77
N GLU A 33 4.38 -33.44 13.59
CA GLU A 33 2.96 -33.71 13.80
C GLU A 33 2.05 -32.61 13.24
N ALA A 34 2.44 -31.34 13.37
CA ALA A 34 1.63 -30.18 13.03
C ALA A 34 2.47 -29.01 12.50
N LEU A 35 1.81 -28.05 11.83
CA LEU A 35 2.42 -26.76 11.51
C LEU A 35 2.42 -25.82 12.73
N THR A 36 1.68 -26.13 13.79
CA THR A 36 1.74 -25.43 15.08
C THR A 36 3.08 -25.69 15.76
N ALA A 37 3.71 -24.64 16.29
CA ALA A 37 4.96 -24.74 17.02
C ALA A 37 4.79 -25.49 18.35
N GLU A 38 5.72 -26.41 18.69
CA GLU A 38 5.67 -27.14 19.96
C GLU A 38 6.18 -26.29 21.14
N VAL A 39 7.03 -25.30 20.84
CA VAL A 39 7.48 -24.29 21.80
C VAL A 39 7.20 -22.94 21.18
N ALA A 40 6.48 -22.08 21.90
CA ALA A 40 6.32 -20.67 21.55
C ALA A 40 6.20 -19.89 22.85
N ASN A 41 6.97 -18.81 22.96
CA ASN A 41 6.81 -17.84 24.03
C ASN A 41 5.70 -16.84 23.68
N GLY A 42 5.44 -16.60 22.38
CA GLY A 42 4.25 -15.92 21.86
C GLY A 42 3.20 -16.88 21.29
N ASP A 43 2.55 -16.52 20.18
CA ASP A 43 1.56 -17.37 19.52
C ASP A 43 2.25 -18.54 18.77
N PRO A 44 1.91 -19.81 19.04
CA PRO A 44 2.46 -20.97 18.32
C PRO A 44 1.81 -21.22 16.94
N GLU A 45 0.66 -20.63 16.65
CA GLU A 45 -0.12 -20.93 15.46
C GLU A 45 0.42 -20.19 14.21
N PRO A 46 0.40 -20.82 13.02
CA PRO A 46 0.70 -20.12 11.79
C PRO A 46 -0.32 -19.01 11.49
N VAL A 47 0.16 -17.79 11.25
CA VAL A 47 -0.64 -16.70 10.70
C VAL A 47 -1.17 -17.10 9.32
N TRP A 48 -0.27 -17.61 8.47
CA TRP A 48 -0.59 -18.11 7.14
C TRP A 48 0.02 -19.49 6.89
N ALA A 49 -0.82 -20.43 6.45
CA ALA A 49 -0.42 -21.70 5.85
C ALA A 49 -1.35 -21.97 4.66
N ARG A 50 -0.93 -21.64 3.44
CA ARG A 50 -1.81 -21.58 2.25
C ARG A 50 -1.13 -22.12 0.99
N GLY A 51 -1.91 -22.24 -0.09
CA GLY A 51 -1.39 -22.56 -1.42
C GLY A 51 -0.78 -23.95 -1.51
N GLY A 52 -1.24 -24.90 -0.69
CA GLY A 52 -0.73 -26.27 -0.67
C GLY A 52 0.38 -26.52 0.36
N THR A 53 0.74 -25.53 1.19
CA THR A 53 1.62 -25.72 2.34
C THR A 53 1.10 -26.82 3.26
N LYS A 54 1.95 -27.81 3.58
CA LYS A 54 1.58 -28.98 4.40
C LYS A 54 2.81 -29.69 4.96
N ILE A 55 2.57 -30.64 5.85
CA ILE A 55 3.59 -31.59 6.34
C ILE A 55 3.75 -32.76 5.37
N VAL A 56 4.99 -33.23 5.21
CA VAL A 56 5.34 -34.39 4.39
C VAL A 56 6.44 -35.24 5.05
N GLU A 57 6.32 -36.58 4.93
CA GLU A 57 7.27 -37.59 5.45
C GLU A 57 8.55 -37.68 4.60
N ASP A 58 9.29 -36.57 4.51
CA ASP A 58 10.53 -36.42 3.74
C ASP A 58 11.37 -35.31 4.39
N GLY A 59 11.42 -35.30 5.72
CA GLY A 59 12.23 -34.39 6.53
C GLY A 59 13.67 -34.84 6.63
N GLN A 60 14.52 -33.95 7.13
CA GLN A 60 15.87 -34.32 7.55
C GLN A 60 15.79 -35.15 8.84
N GLN A 61 14.81 -34.86 9.69
CA GLN A 61 14.40 -35.66 10.84
C GLN A 61 12.90 -35.95 10.70
N ASP A 62 12.54 -37.20 10.41
CA ASP A 62 11.16 -37.63 10.25
C ASP A 62 10.35 -36.84 9.19
N SER A 63 9.60 -35.81 9.55
CA SER A 63 8.76 -35.02 8.61
C SER A 63 9.24 -33.57 8.46
N CYS A 64 8.66 -32.83 7.52
CA CYS A 64 9.00 -31.42 7.32
C CYS A 64 7.82 -30.61 6.77
N ALA A 65 7.90 -29.29 6.88
CA ALA A 65 6.99 -28.38 6.20
C ALA A 65 7.41 -28.22 4.73
N ALA A 66 6.52 -28.56 3.81
CA ALA A 66 6.64 -28.27 2.39
C ALA A 66 5.88 -26.99 2.04
N VAL A 67 6.58 -25.99 1.50
CA VAL A 67 6.03 -24.72 1.02
C VAL A 67 6.21 -24.65 -0.51
N PRO A 68 5.19 -24.96 -1.30
CA PRO A 68 5.30 -24.97 -2.76
C PRO A 68 5.42 -23.56 -3.36
N ASP A 69 5.81 -23.44 -4.64
CA ASP A 69 5.65 -22.19 -5.40
C ASP A 69 4.17 -21.73 -5.36
N GLY A 70 3.93 -20.46 -5.02
CA GLY A 70 2.61 -19.91 -4.73
C GLY A 70 2.04 -20.25 -3.34
N GLY A 71 2.71 -21.09 -2.55
CA GLY A 71 2.38 -21.40 -1.16
C GLY A 71 2.81 -20.30 -0.18
N SER A 72 2.43 -20.42 1.08
CA SER A 72 2.91 -19.53 2.14
C SER A 72 3.00 -20.23 3.50
N LEU A 73 3.99 -19.87 4.31
CA LEU A 73 4.12 -20.26 5.72
C LEU A 73 4.70 -19.10 6.55
N SER A 74 3.97 -18.66 7.58
CA SER A 74 4.44 -17.61 8.49
C SER A 74 3.80 -17.68 9.88
N TYR A 75 4.51 -17.16 10.89
CA TYR A 75 4.12 -17.10 12.30
C TYR A 75 4.18 -15.66 12.84
N GLU A 76 3.56 -15.40 13.98
CA GLU A 76 3.74 -14.15 14.73
C GLU A 76 5.14 -14.08 15.34
N ALA A 77 5.78 -12.91 15.23
CA ALA A 77 7.08 -12.66 15.82
C ALA A 77 7.05 -12.20 17.30
N PRO A 78 6.07 -11.39 17.76
CA PRO A 78 6.04 -10.93 19.15
C PRO A 78 6.16 -12.08 20.15
N GLY A 79 7.11 -11.97 21.08
CA GLY A 79 7.44 -12.96 22.10
C GLY A 79 8.27 -14.15 21.58
N ASN A 80 8.18 -14.47 20.30
CA ASN A 80 8.89 -15.58 19.65
C ASN A 80 10.29 -15.19 19.12
N VAL A 81 10.53 -13.91 18.91
CA VAL A 81 11.78 -13.31 18.41
C VAL A 81 12.01 -12.02 19.19
N TYR A 82 13.25 -11.50 19.26
CA TYR A 82 13.54 -10.12 19.64
C TYR A 82 14.58 -9.55 18.68
N TRP A 83 14.49 -8.26 18.33
CA TRP A 83 15.41 -7.68 17.34
C TRP A 83 16.80 -7.44 17.92
N GLU A 84 16.89 -7.24 19.23
CA GLU A 84 18.12 -6.92 19.93
C GLU A 84 19.15 -8.03 19.76
N ARG A 85 18.72 -9.29 19.96
CA ARG A 85 19.61 -10.46 20.01
C ARG A 85 18.84 -11.73 19.68
N GLY A 86 19.49 -12.66 18.99
CA GLY A 86 18.88 -13.97 18.74
C GLY A 86 19.67 -14.87 17.80
N THR A 87 19.15 -16.09 17.66
CA THR A 87 19.58 -17.06 16.65
C THR A 87 18.35 -17.70 16.01
N LEU A 88 18.22 -17.64 14.68
CA LEU A 88 17.23 -18.40 13.92
C LEU A 88 17.95 -19.56 13.21
N SER A 89 17.58 -20.80 13.55
CA SER A 89 18.19 -22.04 13.04
C SER A 89 17.13 -22.94 12.41
N PHE A 90 17.43 -23.56 11.28
CA PHE A 90 16.53 -24.51 10.61
C PHE A 90 17.26 -25.35 9.58
N TRP A 91 16.69 -26.49 9.20
CA TRP A 91 17.07 -27.21 7.99
C TRP A 91 16.28 -26.68 6.80
N TRP A 92 16.95 -26.50 5.66
CA TRP A 92 16.35 -26.00 4.43
C TRP A 92 16.74 -26.83 3.22
N ARG A 93 15.77 -27.03 2.33
CA ARG A 93 15.94 -27.65 1.02
C ARG A 93 15.14 -26.88 -0.03
N CYS A 94 15.77 -26.57 -1.16
CA CYS A 94 15.10 -26.02 -2.33
C CYS A 94 14.79 -27.15 -3.31
N ASP A 95 13.51 -27.48 -3.52
CA ASP A 95 13.10 -28.55 -4.43
C ASP A 95 13.26 -28.12 -5.90
N ASP A 96 13.15 -26.82 -6.16
CA ASP A 96 13.41 -26.20 -7.47
C ASP A 96 14.89 -25.85 -7.67
N ALA A 97 15.31 -25.61 -8.91
CA ALA A 97 16.65 -25.09 -9.18
C ALA A 97 16.86 -23.73 -8.47
N VAL A 98 17.96 -23.61 -7.71
CA VAL A 98 18.33 -22.35 -7.03
C VAL A 98 18.53 -21.23 -8.06
N GLY A 99 19.23 -21.54 -9.16
CA GLY A 99 19.30 -20.68 -10.34
C GLY A 99 19.97 -19.32 -10.10
N GLN A 100 19.77 -18.39 -11.02
CA GLN A 100 20.29 -17.03 -10.97
C GLN A 100 19.27 -16.02 -10.44
N THR A 101 17.98 -16.36 -10.49
CA THR A 101 16.90 -15.44 -10.12
C THR A 101 16.67 -15.35 -8.63
N GLU A 102 16.28 -14.16 -8.16
CA GLU A 102 16.14 -13.88 -6.73
C GLU A 102 14.93 -14.59 -6.10
N PHE A 103 15.10 -15.20 -4.92
CA PHE A 103 13.99 -15.64 -4.08
C PHE A 103 14.34 -15.62 -2.59
N THR A 104 13.33 -15.55 -1.72
CA THR A 104 13.51 -15.54 -0.26
C THR A 104 13.49 -16.96 0.30
N VAL A 105 14.43 -17.25 1.22
CA VAL A 105 14.48 -18.49 2.00
C VAL A 105 13.80 -18.32 3.35
N ALA A 106 14.18 -17.28 4.11
CA ALA A 106 13.56 -16.96 5.38
C ALA A 106 13.60 -15.45 5.62
N SER A 107 12.66 -14.92 6.39
CA SER A 107 12.66 -13.49 6.73
C SER A 107 11.97 -13.24 8.07
N LEU A 108 12.52 -12.31 8.83
CA LEU A 108 11.90 -11.72 10.00
C LEU A 108 11.40 -10.32 9.63
N GLY A 109 10.10 -10.14 9.76
CA GLY A 109 9.39 -8.92 9.46
C GLY A 109 9.34 -7.99 10.67
N SER A 110 9.25 -6.71 10.42
CA SER A 110 8.94 -5.66 11.40
C SER A 110 7.63 -4.98 11.06
N PHE A 111 7.11 -4.18 11.97
CA PHE A 111 6.03 -3.23 11.66
C PHE A 111 6.51 -2.12 10.73
N TYR A 112 7.82 -1.96 10.54
CA TYR A 112 8.37 -0.99 9.61
C TYR A 112 7.97 -1.32 8.18
N HIS A 113 7.62 -0.30 7.41
CA HIS A 113 7.09 -0.46 6.05
C HIS A 113 8.13 -0.31 4.93
N PHE A 114 9.44 -0.25 5.21
CA PHE A 114 10.48 -0.26 4.18
C PHE A 114 10.64 -1.69 3.65
N TYR A 115 11.00 -1.84 2.37
CA TYR A 115 11.44 -3.12 1.80
C TYR A 115 10.51 -4.33 2.05
N TYR A 116 9.19 -4.13 1.92
CA TYR A 116 8.16 -5.15 2.22
C TYR A 116 8.19 -5.66 3.66
N GLY A 117 8.56 -4.79 4.60
CA GLY A 117 8.55 -5.03 6.03
C GLY A 117 9.63 -5.95 6.57
N ARG A 118 10.67 -6.26 5.78
CA ARG A 118 11.71 -7.22 6.16
C ARG A 118 12.85 -6.51 6.86
N TRP A 119 13.01 -6.75 8.16
CA TRP A 119 14.15 -6.27 8.94
C TRP A 119 15.37 -7.16 8.73
N LEU A 120 15.18 -8.48 8.85
CA LEU A 120 16.21 -9.49 8.62
C LEU A 120 15.74 -10.46 7.53
N ARG A 121 16.59 -10.77 6.55
CA ARG A 121 16.23 -11.66 5.44
C ARG A 121 17.40 -12.54 5.00
N LEU A 122 17.10 -13.81 4.77
CA LEU A 122 17.91 -14.75 4.00
C LEU A 122 17.30 -14.94 2.62
N TYR A 123 18.08 -14.71 1.57
CA TYR A 123 17.63 -14.81 0.19
C TYR A 123 18.72 -15.35 -0.74
N SER A 124 18.31 -15.96 -1.85
CA SER A 124 19.20 -16.39 -2.92
C SER A 124 19.23 -15.35 -4.04
N LEU A 125 20.41 -15.06 -4.58
CA LEU A 125 20.61 -14.26 -5.80
C LEU A 125 21.87 -14.75 -6.52
N GLY A 126 21.80 -15.00 -7.82
CA GLY A 126 22.98 -15.49 -8.58
C GLY A 126 23.51 -16.84 -8.07
N GLY A 127 22.65 -17.65 -7.45
CA GLY A 127 22.99 -18.95 -6.86
C GLY A 127 23.67 -18.88 -5.48
N ARG A 128 23.86 -17.68 -4.91
CA ARG A 128 24.46 -17.49 -3.58
C ARG A 128 23.40 -17.10 -2.57
N LEU A 129 23.62 -17.48 -1.31
CA LEU A 129 22.79 -17.01 -0.19
C LEU A 129 23.35 -15.70 0.35
N TYR A 130 22.43 -14.82 0.72
CA TYR A 130 22.72 -13.54 1.36
C TYR A 130 21.84 -13.41 2.59
N MET A 131 22.46 -13.09 3.72
CA MET A 131 21.77 -12.61 4.90
C MET A 131 21.94 -11.09 4.96
N HIS A 132 20.85 -10.36 5.20
CA HIS A 132 20.95 -8.94 5.48
C HIS A 132 20.09 -8.50 6.66
N ILE A 133 20.54 -7.40 7.28
CA ILE A 133 19.83 -6.63 8.30
C ILE A 133 19.65 -5.19 7.80
N TRP A 134 18.46 -4.65 8.01
CA TRP A 134 18.20 -3.21 7.93
C TRP A 134 18.31 -2.59 9.31
N ASP A 135 18.84 -1.37 9.42
CA ASP A 135 18.88 -0.61 10.66
C ASP A 135 18.31 0.81 10.48
N TRP A 136 18.35 1.60 11.55
CA TRP A 136 17.78 2.95 11.56
C TRP A 136 18.60 3.96 10.74
N HIS A 137 19.87 3.68 10.44
CA HIS A 137 20.67 4.58 9.61
C HIS A 137 20.06 4.75 8.22
N HIS A 138 19.31 3.76 7.73
CA HIS A 138 18.66 3.80 6.42
C HIS A 138 19.60 4.19 5.27
N ASP A 139 20.92 4.12 5.51
CA ASP A 139 21.90 4.18 4.46
C ASP A 139 21.68 2.88 3.64
N GLY A 140 21.67 2.99 2.32
CA GLY A 140 21.42 1.86 1.43
C GLY A 140 22.56 0.83 1.44
N THR A 141 23.55 0.95 2.33
CA THR A 141 24.54 -0.09 2.57
C THR A 141 23.90 -1.16 3.44
N ARG A 142 23.11 -2.01 2.78
CA ARG A 142 22.54 -3.21 3.42
C ARG A 142 23.65 -3.91 4.19
N LEU A 143 23.51 -4.01 5.51
CA LEU A 143 24.39 -4.83 6.32
C LEU A 143 24.21 -6.26 5.83
N SER A 144 25.12 -6.73 4.98
CA SER A 144 24.94 -7.97 4.23
C SER A 144 26.17 -8.83 4.34
N VAL A 145 25.94 -10.12 4.54
CA VAL A 145 26.95 -11.17 4.43
C VAL A 145 26.50 -12.16 3.38
N SER A 146 27.44 -12.70 2.61
CA SER A 146 27.16 -13.70 1.57
C SER A 146 27.69 -15.06 1.98
N SER A 147 27.15 -16.13 1.38
CA SER A 147 27.69 -17.48 1.50
C SER A 147 29.07 -17.67 0.84
N GLY A 148 29.68 -16.60 0.31
CA GLY A 148 30.98 -16.70 -0.34
C GLY A 148 30.94 -17.71 -1.48
N GLU A 149 31.95 -18.58 -1.56
CA GLU A 149 32.06 -19.62 -2.59
C GLU A 149 31.04 -20.76 -2.45
N PHE A 150 30.35 -20.87 -1.30
CA PHE A 150 29.33 -21.89 -1.12
C PHE A 150 28.09 -21.59 -1.98
N LEU A 151 27.68 -22.59 -2.77
CA LEU A 151 26.51 -22.56 -3.65
C LEU A 151 25.57 -23.73 -3.31
N PRO A 152 24.37 -23.48 -2.76
CA PRO A 152 23.41 -24.55 -2.49
C PRO A 152 22.97 -25.23 -3.80
N GLN A 153 22.74 -26.54 -3.71
CA GLN A 153 22.27 -27.37 -4.81
C GLN A 153 20.78 -27.67 -4.64
N GLN A 154 20.11 -27.92 -5.77
CA GLN A 154 18.72 -28.36 -5.79
C GLN A 154 18.58 -29.71 -5.08
N GLY A 155 17.56 -29.84 -4.22
CA GLY A 155 17.20 -31.10 -3.57
C GLY A 155 18.12 -31.55 -2.43
N GLU A 156 19.13 -30.77 -2.06
CA GLU A 156 20.02 -31.06 -0.94
C GLU A 156 19.57 -30.34 0.35
N TRP A 157 19.73 -31.01 1.49
CA TRP A 157 19.45 -30.43 2.81
C TRP A 157 20.66 -29.67 3.35
N TYR A 158 20.41 -28.46 3.86
CA TYR A 158 21.40 -27.63 4.53
C TYR A 158 20.88 -27.18 5.88
N HIS A 159 21.69 -27.31 6.93
CA HIS A 159 21.40 -26.64 8.19
C HIS A 159 21.83 -25.19 8.09
N ILE A 160 20.90 -24.25 8.24
CA ILE A 160 21.16 -22.82 8.20
C ILE A 160 20.95 -22.24 9.59
N ALA A 161 21.87 -21.37 10.03
CA ALA A 161 21.64 -20.53 11.19
C ALA A 161 22.04 -19.07 10.93
N MET A 162 21.25 -18.15 11.45
CA MET A 162 21.48 -16.71 11.43
C MET A 162 21.56 -16.22 12.87
N GLY A 163 22.74 -15.77 13.29
CA GLY A 163 22.98 -15.21 14.63
C GLY A 163 23.10 -13.70 14.57
N TRP A 164 22.54 -12.98 15.54
CA TRP A 164 22.65 -11.52 15.65
C TRP A 164 22.71 -11.04 17.09
N ASP A 165 23.41 -9.92 17.27
CA ASP A 165 23.51 -9.16 18.51
C ASP A 165 23.70 -7.69 18.13
N ALA A 166 22.73 -6.84 18.43
CA ALA A 166 22.71 -5.42 18.07
C ALA A 166 24.00 -4.67 18.47
N ALA A 167 24.65 -5.08 19.57
CA ALA A 167 25.89 -4.47 20.04
C ALA A 167 27.17 -5.07 19.41
N LYS A 168 27.08 -6.18 18.66
CA LYS A 168 28.23 -6.92 18.12
C LYS A 168 28.19 -7.17 16.62
N GLY A 169 27.02 -7.17 16.00
CA GLY A 169 26.81 -7.50 14.59
C GLY A 169 26.05 -8.82 14.37
N PHE A 170 26.33 -9.52 13.29
CA PHE A 170 25.57 -10.72 12.86
C PHE A 170 26.38 -11.65 11.97
N ALA A 171 25.97 -12.91 11.87
CA ALA A 171 26.63 -13.92 11.05
C ALA A 171 25.67 -14.97 10.45
N LEU A 172 26.09 -15.53 9.32
CA LEU A 172 25.45 -16.60 8.58
C LEU A 172 26.28 -17.89 8.71
N TYR A 173 25.62 -18.96 9.13
CA TYR A 173 26.19 -20.29 9.29
C TYR A 173 25.52 -21.30 8.36
N ILE A 174 26.32 -22.21 7.81
CA ILE A 174 25.84 -23.31 6.97
C ILE A 174 26.50 -24.60 7.45
N ASN A 175 25.69 -25.62 7.74
CA ASN A 175 26.13 -26.92 8.26
C ASN A 175 27.03 -26.81 9.50
N GLY A 176 26.73 -25.86 10.37
CA GLY A 176 27.47 -25.63 11.62
C GLY A 176 28.71 -24.74 11.48
N GLU A 177 29.11 -24.37 10.26
CA GLU A 177 30.28 -23.52 10.02
C GLU A 177 29.88 -22.08 9.72
N GLN A 178 30.60 -21.10 10.29
CA GLN A 178 30.40 -19.68 9.98
C GLN A 178 30.95 -19.36 8.58
N ILE A 179 30.08 -18.94 7.66
CA ILE A 179 30.46 -18.67 6.26
C ILE A 179 30.59 -17.16 5.99
N GLY A 180 29.90 -16.31 6.75
CA GLY A 180 30.00 -14.86 6.64
C GLY A 180 29.58 -14.15 7.92
N SER A 181 30.21 -13.03 8.23
CA SER A 181 29.92 -12.23 9.43
C SER A 181 30.18 -10.74 9.20
N SER A 182 29.53 -9.91 10.01
CA SER A 182 29.76 -8.48 10.13
C SER A 182 29.83 -8.14 11.61
N ASP A 183 30.83 -7.35 12.01
CA ASP A 183 31.01 -6.82 13.36
C ASP A 183 30.39 -5.41 13.55
N ARG A 184 29.75 -4.89 12.50
CA ARG A 184 29.01 -3.61 12.57
C ARG A 184 27.79 -3.77 13.47
N ALA A 185 27.81 -3.07 14.60
CA ALA A 185 26.66 -2.87 15.47
C ALA A 185 25.52 -2.17 14.72
N PHE A 186 24.29 -2.42 15.18
CA PHE A 186 23.08 -1.83 14.61
C PHE A 186 22.10 -1.51 15.73
N TYR A 187 21.23 -0.54 15.50
CA TYR A 187 20.17 -0.20 16.43
C TYR A 187 18.88 0.01 15.66
N LEU A 188 17.80 -0.59 16.13
CA LEU A 188 16.51 -0.51 15.46
C LEU A 188 15.38 -0.83 16.45
N PRO A 189 14.90 0.13 17.25
CA PRO A 189 13.93 -0.10 18.31
C PRO A 189 12.53 -0.29 17.70
N LEU A 190 12.35 -1.43 17.04
CA LEU A 190 11.15 -1.75 16.29
C LEU A 190 10.34 -2.85 16.92
N ASN A 191 9.04 -2.71 16.68
CA ASN A 191 8.14 -3.81 16.84
C ASN A 191 8.37 -4.82 15.71
N ILE A 192 8.58 -6.06 16.10
CA ILE A 192 8.74 -7.20 15.19
C ILE A 192 7.36 -7.77 14.85
N ASN A 193 7.16 -8.13 13.59
CA ASN A 193 5.84 -8.47 13.09
C ASN A 193 5.66 -9.98 12.91
N GLN A 194 6.40 -10.59 11.98
CA GLN A 194 6.14 -11.96 11.53
C GLN A 194 7.44 -12.71 11.20
N ILE A 195 7.42 -14.03 11.38
CA ILE A 195 8.45 -14.96 10.93
C ILE A 195 7.96 -15.60 9.62
N GLY A 196 8.72 -15.49 8.54
CA GLY A 196 8.36 -16.02 7.22
C GLY A 196 9.31 -17.11 6.75
N LEU A 197 8.75 -18.24 6.30
CA LEU A 197 9.49 -19.38 5.75
C LEU A 197 9.16 -19.54 4.26
N GLY A 198 10.15 -19.30 3.41
CA GLY A 198 10.06 -19.39 1.96
C GLY A 198 9.21 -18.32 1.27
N VAL A 199 8.59 -17.40 2.00
CA VAL A 199 7.69 -16.37 1.45
C VAL A 199 8.46 -15.14 0.95
N SER A 200 7.99 -14.51 -0.13
CA SER A 200 8.68 -13.36 -0.71
C SER A 200 8.79 -12.16 0.24
N ALA A 201 7.83 -11.99 1.15
CA ALA A 201 7.84 -10.97 2.20
C ALA A 201 7.05 -11.37 3.45
N VAL A 202 7.25 -10.65 4.55
CA VAL A 202 6.45 -10.71 5.78
C VAL A 202 6.18 -9.29 6.23
N ALA A 203 4.98 -8.78 5.95
CA ALA A 203 4.65 -7.37 6.08
C ALA A 203 3.34 -7.19 6.85
N SER A 204 3.23 -6.11 7.62
CA SER A 204 2.03 -5.76 8.40
C SER A 204 0.81 -5.39 7.55
N HIS A 205 0.99 -5.22 6.24
CA HIS A 205 0.01 -4.66 5.31
C HIS A 205 -0.30 -5.55 4.09
N ALA A 206 0.42 -6.66 3.91
CA ALA A 206 0.30 -7.49 2.72
C ALA A 206 0.55 -8.97 3.00
N LYS A 207 -0.06 -9.83 2.18
CA LYS A 207 0.25 -11.26 2.12
C LYS A 207 1.23 -11.52 0.99
N ALA A 208 2.16 -12.43 1.21
CA ALA A 208 3.14 -12.84 0.21
C ALA A 208 3.09 -14.36 0.01
N SER A 209 3.67 -14.81 -1.10
CA SER A 209 3.74 -16.22 -1.47
C SER A 209 5.18 -16.59 -1.81
N SER A 210 5.49 -17.87 -1.78
CA SER A 210 6.78 -18.35 -2.26
C SER A 210 6.86 -18.26 -3.78
N THR A 211 8.06 -18.05 -4.29
CA THR A 211 8.39 -18.10 -5.72
C THR A 211 9.18 -19.36 -6.10
N ARG A 212 9.33 -20.28 -5.14
CA ARG A 212 10.04 -21.56 -5.23
C ARG A 212 9.38 -22.60 -4.34
N SER A 213 9.45 -23.86 -4.74
CA SER A 213 9.11 -24.98 -3.88
C SER A 213 10.27 -25.23 -2.90
N GLN A 214 9.99 -25.08 -1.61
CA GLN A 214 10.99 -25.11 -0.53
C GLN A 214 10.50 -25.98 0.63
N ARG A 215 11.45 -26.51 1.42
CA ARG A 215 11.16 -27.30 2.61
C ARG A 215 11.94 -26.80 3.82
N PHE A 216 11.30 -26.92 4.98
CA PHE A 216 11.81 -26.47 6.26
C PHE A 216 11.58 -27.55 7.32
N ASP A 217 12.57 -27.76 8.16
CA ASP A 217 12.55 -28.76 9.24
C ASP A 217 13.32 -28.21 10.46
N GLU A 218 12.88 -28.57 11.67
CA GLU A 218 13.44 -28.15 12.96
C GLU A 218 13.74 -26.65 13.07
N VAL A 219 12.74 -25.80 12.82
CA VAL A 219 12.86 -24.34 12.96
C VAL A 219 12.93 -23.99 14.44
N ARG A 220 14.00 -23.31 14.85
CA ARG A 220 14.26 -22.90 16.24
C ARG A 220 14.68 -21.44 16.32
N ILE A 221 14.18 -20.72 17.33
CA ILE A 221 14.60 -19.35 17.64
C ILE A 221 15.04 -19.25 19.11
N PHE A 222 16.18 -18.62 19.33
CA PHE A 222 16.76 -18.36 20.65
C PHE A 222 16.81 -16.86 20.94
N ASP A 223 16.75 -16.50 22.23
CA ASP A 223 16.82 -15.10 22.72
C ASP A 223 18.22 -14.45 22.64
N ARG A 224 19.21 -15.18 22.11
CA ARG A 224 20.61 -14.75 21.99
C ARG A 224 21.33 -15.39 20.83
N TRP A 225 22.45 -14.79 20.44
CA TRP A 225 23.40 -15.39 19.51
C TRP A 225 24.12 -16.56 20.20
N LEU A 226 23.87 -17.79 19.74
CA LEU A 226 24.56 -19.01 20.20
C LEU A 226 26.02 -19.03 19.75
N ASP A 227 26.88 -19.72 20.50
CA ASP A 227 28.29 -19.86 20.10
C ASP A 227 28.48 -20.89 18.97
N ASP A 228 29.66 -20.87 18.33
CA ASP A 228 29.97 -21.73 17.19
C ASP A 228 29.83 -23.22 17.51
N ALA A 229 30.16 -23.65 18.74
CA ALA A 229 30.05 -25.06 19.13
C ALA A 229 28.58 -25.48 19.28
N GLN A 230 27.73 -24.59 19.78
CA GLN A 230 26.29 -24.80 19.90
C GLN A 230 25.59 -24.82 18.55
N ILE A 231 25.97 -23.93 17.64
CA ILE A 231 25.45 -23.93 16.26
C ILE A 231 25.89 -25.20 15.52
N ALA A 232 27.14 -25.65 15.73
CA ALA A 232 27.60 -26.94 15.20
C ALA A 232 26.80 -28.11 15.79
N ALA A 233 26.49 -28.11 17.08
CA ALA A 233 25.66 -29.13 17.70
C ALA A 233 24.25 -29.20 17.07
N LEU A 234 23.59 -28.05 16.89
CA LEU A 234 22.28 -27.96 16.20
C LEU A 234 22.33 -28.56 14.79
N SER A 235 23.43 -28.33 14.05
CA SER A 235 23.63 -28.88 12.71
C SER A 235 23.75 -30.41 12.65
N THR A 236 23.92 -31.07 13.80
CA THR A 236 23.95 -32.52 13.93
C THR A 236 22.68 -33.10 14.56
N GLY A 237 21.69 -32.25 14.86
CA GLY A 237 20.41 -32.64 15.46
C GLY A 237 20.40 -32.68 16.99
N GLU A 238 21.42 -32.16 17.67
CA GLU A 238 21.43 -32.06 19.13
C GLU A 238 20.45 -30.98 19.62
N ASP A 239 19.81 -31.21 20.78
CA ASP A 239 18.90 -30.25 21.41
C ASP A 239 19.69 -29.29 22.31
N VAL A 240 19.88 -28.05 21.83
CA VAL A 240 20.56 -26.98 22.57
C VAL A 240 19.53 -26.18 23.37
N ARG A 241 19.67 -26.14 24.69
CA ARG A 241 18.75 -25.43 25.62
C ARG A 241 19.39 -24.27 26.38
N VAL A 242 20.70 -24.37 26.61
CA VAL A 242 21.48 -23.34 27.31
C VAL A 242 22.27 -22.54 26.27
N GLY A 243 22.46 -21.25 26.51
CA GLY A 243 23.17 -20.33 25.61
C GLY A 243 24.14 -19.45 26.40
N PRO A 244 25.01 -18.70 25.72
CA PRO A 244 26.04 -17.90 26.37
C PRO A 244 25.44 -16.81 27.26
N ALA A 245 26.21 -16.33 28.25
CA ALA A 245 25.79 -15.20 29.07
C ALA A 245 25.80 -13.89 28.25
N LEU A 246 24.84 -13.01 28.52
CA LEU A 246 24.78 -11.68 27.90
C LEU A 246 25.76 -10.72 28.57
N ASP A 247 26.42 -9.89 27.75
CA ASP A 247 27.27 -8.80 28.22
C ASP A 247 26.42 -7.55 28.49
N GLN A 248 25.99 -7.40 29.74
CA GLN A 248 25.09 -6.32 30.17
C GLN A 248 25.73 -4.93 30.05
N GLU A 249 27.04 -4.83 30.22
CA GLU A 249 27.76 -3.55 30.08
C GLU A 249 27.79 -3.12 28.62
N ALA A 250 28.14 -4.03 27.70
CA ALA A 250 28.11 -3.74 26.26
C ALA A 250 26.69 -3.41 25.76
N ILE A 251 25.64 -4.06 26.29
CA ILE A 251 24.24 -3.71 25.99
C ILE A 251 23.95 -2.26 26.37
N ALA A 252 24.29 -1.89 27.60
CA ALA A 252 24.03 -0.55 28.11
C ALA A 252 24.79 0.51 27.31
N THR A 253 26.09 0.32 27.07
CA THR A 253 26.91 1.24 26.27
C THR A 253 26.32 1.43 24.88
N HIS A 254 25.95 0.35 24.19
CA HIS A 254 25.33 0.41 22.86
C HIS A 254 24.03 1.21 22.86
N ARG A 255 23.15 1.01 23.86
CA ARG A 255 21.90 1.78 24.00
C ARG A 255 22.17 3.27 24.25
N VAL A 256 23.11 3.61 25.14
CA VAL A 256 23.48 5.01 25.43
C VAL A 256 24.03 5.71 24.19
N GLU A 257 24.89 5.03 23.43
CA GLU A 257 25.48 5.56 22.19
C GLU A 257 24.40 5.74 21.11
N SER A 258 23.58 4.71 20.88
CA SER A 258 22.53 4.72 19.86
C SER A 258 21.45 5.79 20.11
N LEU A 259 21.13 6.07 21.37
CA LEU A 259 20.19 7.11 21.76
C LEU A 259 20.85 8.49 21.94
N GLY A 260 22.16 8.62 21.75
CA GLY A 260 22.87 9.88 21.92
C GLY A 260 22.81 10.44 23.36
N MET A 261 22.74 9.57 24.37
CA MET A 261 22.58 9.95 25.79
C MET A 261 23.91 10.06 26.56
N HIS A 262 25.04 10.01 25.87
CA HIS A 262 26.37 10.14 26.49
C HIS A 262 26.66 11.57 26.97
N THR A 263 25.91 12.58 26.50
CA THR A 263 25.91 13.96 27.02
C THR A 263 24.50 14.36 27.50
N GLY A 264 24.41 15.42 28.29
CA GLY A 264 23.13 16.06 28.66
C GLY A 264 22.73 17.21 27.75
N HIS A 265 23.33 17.33 26.56
CA HIS A 265 23.08 18.44 25.64
C HIS A 265 21.62 18.49 25.20
N GLY A 266 21.03 19.68 25.23
CA GLY A 266 19.64 19.92 24.85
C GLY A 266 18.59 19.29 25.77
N MET A 267 18.97 18.60 26.86
CA MET A 267 18.03 17.97 27.79
C MET A 267 17.53 18.99 28.83
N PRO A 268 16.21 19.13 29.05
CA PRO A 268 15.69 19.89 30.17
C PRO A 268 16.06 19.25 31.51
N ILE A 269 16.13 20.08 32.55
CA ILE A 269 16.40 19.67 33.92
C ILE A 269 15.05 19.53 34.64
N ALA A 270 14.80 18.36 35.23
CA ALA A 270 13.65 18.15 36.11
C ALA A 270 14.04 18.56 37.54
N PRO A 271 13.40 19.60 38.11
CA PRO A 271 13.85 20.23 39.35
C PRO A 271 13.55 19.39 40.60
N ASP A 272 14.41 19.50 41.62
CA ASP A 272 14.27 18.87 42.96
C ASP A 272 13.91 19.92 44.05
N ASP A 273 13.33 21.06 43.66
CA ASP A 273 12.95 22.16 44.56
C ASP A 273 11.44 22.21 44.87
N GLY A 274 10.71 21.15 44.49
CA GLY A 274 9.26 21.05 44.60
C GLY A 274 8.48 21.63 43.41
N GLU A 275 9.15 22.18 42.40
CA GLU A 275 8.54 22.48 41.10
C GLU A 275 8.34 21.19 40.27
N THR A 276 7.55 21.31 39.20
CA THR A 276 7.27 20.23 38.24
C THR A 276 7.76 20.64 36.86
N LEU A 277 8.40 19.71 36.15
CA LEU A 277 8.72 19.89 34.74
C LEU A 277 7.46 19.61 33.91
N ILE A 278 6.88 20.65 33.35
CA ILE A 278 5.67 20.59 32.51
C ILE A 278 6.11 20.50 31.05
N VAL A 279 5.63 19.47 30.36
CA VAL A 279 5.98 19.17 28.97
C VAL A 279 4.69 19.09 28.16
N THR A 280 4.46 20.10 27.33
CA THR A 280 3.28 20.20 26.46
C THR A 280 3.65 19.82 25.02
N GLU A 281 2.79 19.06 24.35
CA GLU A 281 2.90 18.73 22.93
C GLU A 281 1.95 19.60 22.07
N PRO A 282 2.48 20.59 21.33
CA PRO A 282 1.72 21.36 20.35
C PRO A 282 0.96 20.56 19.30
N GLN A 283 -0.13 21.14 18.82
CA GLN A 283 -0.98 20.58 17.78
C GLN A 283 -0.38 20.76 16.38
N VAL A 284 -0.23 19.63 15.69
CA VAL A 284 0.08 19.57 14.25
C VAL A 284 -1.23 19.60 13.46
N VAL A 285 -1.38 20.60 12.58
CA VAL A 285 -2.57 20.77 11.73
C VAL A 285 -2.49 19.83 10.52
N THR A 286 -1.34 19.76 9.85
CA THR A 286 -1.06 18.83 8.76
C THR A 286 0.44 18.82 8.47
N ALA A 287 0.91 17.88 7.67
CA ALA A 287 2.25 17.91 7.12
C ALA A 287 2.25 17.40 5.67
N LYS A 288 3.17 17.95 4.87
CA LYS A 288 3.29 17.67 3.44
C LYS A 288 4.73 17.46 3.03
N ASP A 289 4.89 16.55 2.07
CA ASP A 289 6.11 16.41 1.27
C ASP A 289 5.74 16.71 -0.19
N VAL A 290 6.30 17.81 -0.71
CA VAL A 290 5.93 18.43 -1.99
C VAL A 290 4.47 18.88 -2.04
N LEU A 291 3.52 17.99 -2.34
CA LEU A 291 2.08 18.25 -2.37
C LEU A 291 1.25 17.18 -1.65
N ARG A 292 1.86 16.02 -1.33
CA ARG A 292 1.17 14.88 -0.74
C ARG A 292 1.05 15.06 0.77
N THR A 293 -0.13 14.78 1.33
CA THR A 293 -0.28 14.70 2.79
C THR A 293 0.59 13.58 3.34
N GLN A 294 1.39 13.89 4.36
CA GLN A 294 2.40 12.99 4.87
C GLN A 294 2.65 13.30 6.35
N MET A 295 2.24 12.40 7.25
CA MET A 295 2.45 12.57 8.70
C MET A 295 3.62 11.73 9.26
N THR A 296 4.21 10.85 8.44
CA THR A 296 5.34 10.01 8.88
C THR A 296 6.52 10.87 9.25
N GLY A 297 7.19 10.59 10.37
CA GLY A 297 8.18 11.51 10.94
C GLY A 297 7.62 12.45 12.02
N LEU A 298 6.29 12.48 12.21
CA LEU A 298 5.59 13.22 13.27
C LEU A 298 4.49 12.38 13.94
N ASP A 299 4.28 11.15 13.47
CA ASP A 299 3.20 10.28 13.95
C ASP A 299 3.58 9.53 15.22
N GLY A 300 4.81 9.70 15.73
CA GLY A 300 5.36 8.95 16.85
C GLY A 300 5.62 7.48 16.51
N ASN A 301 5.36 7.03 15.28
CA ASN A 301 5.54 5.65 14.89
C ASN A 301 7.00 5.42 14.49
N LEU A 302 7.78 4.79 15.35
CA LEU A 302 9.20 4.50 15.10
C LEU A 302 9.42 3.55 13.92
N ALA A 303 8.34 2.92 13.44
CA ALA A 303 8.28 2.07 12.25
C ALA A 303 7.98 2.85 10.95
N SER A 304 7.87 4.18 11.02
CA SER A 304 7.63 5.08 9.89
C SER A 304 8.81 6.01 9.65
N LYS A 305 8.89 6.62 8.46
CA LYS A 305 9.86 7.67 8.16
C LYS A 305 9.41 8.64 7.10
N TRP A 306 10.00 9.83 7.16
CA TRP A 306 10.12 10.78 6.07
C TRP A 306 11.54 10.76 5.47
N PRO A 307 11.69 10.76 4.13
CA PRO A 307 10.64 10.52 3.15
C PRO A 307 10.15 9.07 3.23
N SER A 308 8.87 8.84 2.96
CA SER A 308 8.28 7.48 2.97
C SER A 308 8.39 6.76 1.64
N GLY A 309 9.09 7.34 0.66
CA GLY A 309 9.24 6.83 -0.70
C GLY A 309 10.02 7.81 -1.58
N MET A 310 10.07 7.51 -2.88
CA MET A 310 10.56 8.41 -3.95
C MET A 310 9.47 8.53 -5.01
N ARG A 311 8.38 9.22 -4.63
CA ARG A 311 7.12 9.40 -5.36
C ARG A 311 7.12 10.65 -6.23
N TYR A 312 7.80 11.70 -5.77
CA TYR A 312 8.16 12.87 -6.57
C TYR A 312 9.69 12.93 -6.73
N SER A 313 10.17 13.50 -7.82
CA SER A 313 11.60 13.72 -8.07
C SER A 313 12.27 14.62 -7.01
N THR A 314 11.48 15.52 -6.43
CA THR A 314 11.84 16.42 -5.33
C THR A 314 11.35 15.96 -3.95
N GLU A 315 10.72 14.78 -3.84
CA GLU A 315 10.29 14.21 -2.55
C GLU A 315 11.51 14.04 -1.63
N GLY A 316 11.32 14.28 -0.33
CA GLY A 316 12.37 14.10 0.65
C GLY A 316 13.45 15.18 0.66
N LEU A 317 13.23 16.30 -0.02
CA LEU A 317 14.08 17.49 0.07
C LEU A 317 13.62 18.44 1.17
N ARG A 318 12.30 18.61 1.33
CA ARG A 318 11.69 19.50 2.30
C ARG A 318 10.38 18.92 2.81
N TYR A 319 10.23 18.94 4.13
CA TYR A 319 9.04 18.54 4.85
C TYR A 319 8.39 19.77 5.47
N ASP A 320 7.15 20.05 5.09
CA ASP A 320 6.41 21.22 5.54
C ASP A 320 5.34 20.82 6.56
N VAL A 321 5.46 21.32 7.78
CA VAL A 321 4.57 21.01 8.91
C VAL A 321 3.78 22.26 9.27
N GLU A 322 2.46 22.19 9.22
CA GLU A 322 1.56 23.25 9.66
C GLU A 322 1.19 23.02 11.13
N MET A 323 1.30 24.07 11.94
CA MET A 323 1.13 24.03 13.40
C MET A 323 0.02 24.99 13.84
N ALA A 324 -0.55 24.79 15.03
CA ALA A 324 -1.66 25.61 15.53
C ALA A 324 -1.25 26.98 16.12
N GLY A 325 0.01 27.39 16.04
CA GLY A 325 0.52 28.66 16.60
C GLY A 325 0.98 28.58 18.07
N GLU A 326 1.11 27.38 18.61
CA GLU A 326 1.50 27.14 20.01
C GLU A 326 3.03 27.27 20.21
N ALA A 327 3.44 27.44 21.47
CA ALA A 327 4.85 27.63 21.82
C ALA A 327 5.66 26.33 21.66
N VAL A 328 6.91 26.44 21.21
CA VAL A 328 7.91 25.35 21.16
C VAL A 328 9.24 25.89 21.68
N ASN A 329 9.91 25.14 22.54
CA ASN A 329 11.29 25.42 22.96
C ASN A 329 12.15 24.16 23.10
N TYR A 330 11.62 22.96 22.86
CA TYR A 330 12.39 21.73 22.83
C TYR A 330 12.16 21.02 21.50
N VAL A 331 13.24 20.68 20.81
CA VAL A 331 13.20 19.94 19.56
C VAL A 331 14.10 18.72 19.69
N ALA A 332 13.52 17.53 19.54
CA ALA A 332 14.26 16.28 19.45
C ALA A 332 14.00 15.61 18.11
N MET A 333 15.07 15.28 17.41
CA MET A 333 15.02 14.69 16.08
C MET A 333 15.68 13.32 16.10
N THR A 334 14.94 12.31 15.68
CA THR A 334 15.39 10.94 15.48
C THR A 334 15.61 10.73 13.98
N ALA A 335 16.86 10.82 13.54
CA ALA A 335 17.19 10.92 12.12
C ALA A 335 18.60 10.42 11.79
N SER A 336 18.80 10.02 10.54
CA SER A 336 20.13 9.79 9.94
C SER A 336 20.51 10.77 8.85
N HIS A 337 19.56 11.58 8.37
CA HIS A 337 19.81 12.51 7.27
C HIS A 337 20.67 13.70 7.70
N GLU A 338 21.42 14.28 6.76
CA GLU A 338 22.00 15.62 6.91
C GLU A 338 20.91 16.65 6.59
N GLY A 339 20.77 17.68 7.42
CA GLY A 339 19.63 18.58 7.31
C GLY A 339 19.52 19.63 8.41
N ARG A 340 18.38 20.31 8.45
CA ARG A 340 18.06 21.29 9.49
C ARG A 340 16.56 21.38 9.74
N VAL A 341 16.21 21.83 10.93
CA VAL A 341 14.84 22.15 11.34
C VAL A 341 14.73 23.66 11.52
N GLN A 342 13.74 24.25 10.86
CA GLN A 342 13.40 25.67 10.98
C GLN A 342 11.99 25.82 11.55
N LEU A 343 11.84 26.59 12.63
CA LEU A 343 10.53 27.01 13.16
C LEU A 343 10.16 28.39 12.59
N VAL A 344 8.90 28.57 12.24
CA VAL A 344 8.40 29.79 11.58
C VAL A 344 7.28 30.43 12.40
N GLU A 345 7.42 31.72 12.66
CA GLU A 345 6.44 32.61 13.29
C GLU A 345 6.12 33.74 12.29
N GLY A 346 4.92 33.74 11.71
CA GLY A 346 4.54 34.61 10.59
C GLY A 346 5.52 34.48 9.42
N ASP A 347 6.20 35.56 9.06
CA ASP A 347 7.20 35.59 7.98
C ASP A 347 8.63 35.28 8.48
N ARG A 348 8.82 35.04 9.78
CA ARG A 348 10.14 34.89 10.41
C ARG A 348 10.45 33.42 10.67
N GLY A 349 11.40 32.86 9.91
CA GLY A 349 11.95 31.52 10.15
C GLY A 349 13.26 31.55 10.96
N THR A 350 13.36 30.71 11.98
CA THR A 350 14.56 30.52 12.83
C THR A 350 15.05 29.08 12.72
N VAL A 351 16.30 28.86 12.34
CA VAL A 351 16.91 27.51 12.35
C VAL A 351 17.20 27.15 13.82
N VAL A 352 16.64 26.04 14.28
CA VAL A 352 16.69 25.62 15.68
C VAL A 352 17.52 24.36 15.90
N ALA A 353 17.73 23.57 14.85
CA ALA A 353 18.61 22.41 14.88
C ALA A 353 19.25 22.23 13.50
N GLU A 354 20.52 21.87 13.47
CA GLU A 354 21.25 21.42 12.28
C GLU A 354 21.84 20.05 12.58
N ARG A 355 21.88 19.17 11.57
CA ARG A 355 22.37 17.80 11.69
C ARG A 355 23.26 17.46 10.51
N THR A 356 24.33 16.75 10.81
CA THR A 356 25.26 16.11 9.88
C THR A 356 25.21 14.58 10.03
N THR A 357 25.84 13.86 9.10
CA THR A 357 25.95 12.40 9.16
C THR A 357 26.84 11.91 10.32
N ASP A 358 27.71 12.77 10.86
CA ASP A 358 28.56 12.48 12.02
C ASP A 358 27.81 12.59 13.36
N ASP A 359 26.62 13.19 13.38
CA ASP A 359 25.87 13.39 14.61
C ASP A 359 25.20 12.10 15.12
N PRO A 360 25.07 11.92 16.45
CA PRO A 360 24.34 10.82 17.05
C PRO A 360 22.93 10.74 16.50
N PHE A 361 22.38 9.54 16.35
CA PHE A 361 21.08 9.32 15.70
C PHE A 361 19.92 10.15 16.26
N ILE A 362 19.98 10.47 17.56
CA ILE A 362 19.06 11.39 18.21
C ILE A 362 19.82 12.66 18.59
N THR A 363 19.37 13.78 18.03
CA THR A 363 19.85 15.14 18.35
C THR A 363 18.75 15.93 19.04
N ARG A 364 19.13 16.80 19.98
CA ARG A 364 18.20 17.55 20.83
C ARG A 364 18.67 18.97 21.00
N GLU A 365 17.74 19.90 20.98
CA GLU A 365 18.00 21.31 21.25
C GLU A 365 16.93 21.87 22.18
N LEU A 366 17.38 22.57 23.22
CA LEU A 366 16.52 23.32 24.15
C LEU A 366 16.79 24.81 23.94
N LEU A 367 15.78 25.53 23.47
CA LEU A 367 15.85 26.95 23.14
C LEU A 367 15.74 27.81 24.40
N GLU A 368 16.54 28.86 24.47
CA GLU A 368 16.50 29.82 25.59
C GLU A 368 15.15 30.54 25.71
N GLN A 369 14.42 30.71 24.60
CA GLN A 369 13.12 31.37 24.56
C GLN A 369 12.15 30.55 23.69
N PRO A 370 10.90 30.35 24.14
CA PRO A 370 9.88 29.72 23.33
C PRO A 370 9.55 30.52 22.07
N VAL A 371 9.25 29.81 20.99
CA VAL A 371 8.79 30.35 19.71
C VAL A 371 7.34 29.95 19.51
N ALA A 372 6.44 30.89 19.21
CA ALA A 372 5.09 30.54 18.75
C ALA A 372 5.18 30.08 17.30
N VAL A 373 4.84 28.82 17.02
CA VAL A 373 5.13 28.19 15.73
C VAL A 373 3.87 28.07 14.89
N ASP A 374 3.83 28.78 13.77
CA ASP A 374 2.78 28.63 12.73
C ASP A 374 3.12 27.47 11.78
N SER A 375 4.41 27.24 11.54
CA SER A 375 4.88 26.10 10.75
C SER A 375 6.33 25.71 11.08
N ALA A 376 6.68 24.47 10.76
CA ALA A 376 8.05 23.97 10.81
C ALA A 376 8.47 23.43 9.45
N HIS A 377 9.75 23.60 9.10
CA HIS A 377 10.34 23.11 7.87
C HIS A 377 11.55 22.26 8.19
N VAL A 378 11.52 20.99 7.78
CA VAL A 378 12.69 20.11 7.82
C VAL A 378 13.27 20.03 6.43
N THR A 379 14.56 20.34 6.26
CA THR A 379 15.24 20.14 4.98
C THR A 379 16.25 19.02 5.08
N ARG A 380 16.38 18.25 4.01
CA ARG A 380 17.31 17.13 3.91
C ARG A 380 18.24 17.32 2.71
N ALA A 381 19.54 17.19 2.95
CA ALA A 381 20.54 17.20 1.91
C ALA A 381 20.48 15.89 1.11
N ILE A 382 20.70 16.00 -0.20
CA ILE A 382 20.70 14.86 -1.12
C ILE A 382 22.00 14.89 -1.91
N SER A 383 22.70 13.75 -1.92
CA SER A 383 23.89 13.57 -2.73
C SER A 383 23.51 13.34 -4.20
N GLU A 384 24.06 14.17 -5.11
CA GLU A 384 23.91 13.92 -6.55
C GLU A 384 24.69 12.68 -7.01
N GLU A 385 25.74 12.28 -6.28
CA GLU A 385 26.61 11.15 -6.63
C GLU A 385 26.12 9.82 -6.04
N ASP A 386 25.60 9.82 -4.81
CA ASP A 386 25.15 8.60 -4.13
C ASP A 386 24.01 8.82 -3.13
N ARG A 387 22.77 8.82 -3.65
CA ARG A 387 21.54 8.98 -2.87
C ARG A 387 21.27 7.87 -1.85
N ARG A 388 22.05 6.77 -1.88
CA ARG A 388 21.87 5.68 -0.92
C ARG A 388 22.20 6.12 0.50
N HIS A 389 23.04 7.14 0.70
CA HIS A 389 23.51 7.55 2.03
C HIS A 389 22.79 8.78 2.58
N ASP A 390 21.74 9.25 1.93
CA ASP A 390 21.06 10.50 2.28
C ASP A 390 20.22 10.41 3.59
N GLY A 391 20.09 9.23 4.19
CA GLY A 391 19.38 9.00 5.47
C GLY A 391 17.88 9.32 5.44
N ALA A 392 17.25 9.36 6.62
CA ALA A 392 15.82 9.68 6.81
C ALA A 392 15.54 10.37 8.15
N LEU A 393 14.31 10.84 8.34
CA LEU A 393 13.72 11.27 9.61
C LEU A 393 12.69 10.22 10.05
N ILE A 394 12.84 9.65 11.23
CA ILE A 394 11.85 8.72 11.81
C ILE A 394 10.87 9.43 12.71
N ASP A 395 11.33 10.38 13.50
CA ASP A 395 10.48 11.12 14.42
C ASP A 395 11.05 12.51 14.72
N LEU A 396 10.17 13.50 14.86
CA LEU A 396 10.46 14.86 15.25
C LEU A 396 9.50 15.28 16.37
N GLN A 397 10.03 15.35 17.59
CA GLN A 397 9.33 15.90 18.75
C GLN A 397 9.55 17.40 18.79
N MET A 398 8.47 18.17 18.71
CA MET A 398 8.47 19.61 18.95
C MET A 398 7.62 19.85 20.18
N LEU A 399 8.24 20.19 21.31
CA LEU A 399 7.59 20.29 22.62
C LEU A 399 7.79 21.67 23.23
N HIS A 400 6.91 22.02 24.15
CA HIS A 400 7.09 23.14 25.07
C HIS A 400 7.41 22.61 26.46
N VAL A 401 8.54 23.02 26.99
CA VAL A 401 9.04 22.62 28.30
C VAL A 401 9.15 23.84 29.21
N ALA A 402 8.54 23.75 30.39
CA ALA A 402 8.58 24.80 31.41
C ALA A 402 8.68 24.18 32.81
N THR A 403 9.14 24.96 33.79
CA THR A 403 9.01 24.60 35.21
C THR A 403 7.93 25.47 35.86
N GLY A 404 7.22 24.88 36.81
CA GLY A 404 6.21 25.60 37.58
C GLY A 404 5.52 24.72 38.60
N PRO A 405 4.50 25.25 39.31
CA PRO A 405 3.66 24.41 40.14
C PRO A 405 2.91 23.42 39.26
N ALA A 406 2.78 22.17 39.72
CA ALA A 406 1.89 21.20 39.09
C ALA A 406 0.50 21.82 38.88
N THR A 407 -0.10 21.63 37.70
CA THR A 407 -1.42 22.21 37.45
C THR A 407 -2.45 21.54 38.39
N GLU A 408 -3.35 22.33 39.01
CA GLU A 408 -4.37 21.79 39.91
C GLU A 408 -5.43 20.97 39.13
N ALA A 409 -5.19 19.67 38.90
CA ALA A 409 -6.22 18.63 38.74
C ALA A 409 -5.59 17.23 38.58
N GLY A 410 -5.47 16.49 39.70
CA GLY A 410 -5.05 15.08 39.72
C GLY A 410 -5.01 14.52 41.15
N ALA A 411 -6.14 14.55 41.86
CA ALA A 411 -6.21 14.27 43.30
C ALA A 411 -6.04 12.78 43.70
N GLN A 412 -5.70 11.89 42.78
CA GLN A 412 -5.44 10.47 43.06
C GLN A 412 -4.11 10.02 42.44
N SER A 413 -3.01 10.43 43.08
CA SER A 413 -1.69 9.82 42.85
C SER A 413 -1.70 8.41 43.45
N SER A 414 -1.52 7.40 42.61
CA SER A 414 -1.45 6.01 43.06
C SER A 414 0.00 5.56 43.18
N PRO A 415 0.45 5.04 44.35
CA PRO A 415 1.78 4.45 44.45
C PRO A 415 1.86 3.20 43.56
N LEU A 416 3.02 2.99 42.94
CA LEU A 416 3.23 1.90 41.99
C LEU A 416 3.99 0.73 42.64
N GLY A 417 3.46 -0.47 42.52
CA GLY A 417 4.04 -1.73 42.99
C GLY A 417 4.34 -2.70 41.85
N LEU A 418 5.19 -3.71 42.10
CA LEU A 418 5.54 -4.73 41.11
C LEU A 418 4.32 -5.50 40.61
N ALA A 419 4.21 -5.64 39.30
CA ALA A 419 3.12 -6.35 38.63
C ALA A 419 3.64 -7.56 37.85
N ALA A 420 2.86 -8.62 37.83
CA ALA A 420 3.04 -9.69 36.85
C ALA A 420 2.30 -9.32 35.55
N LEU A 421 2.93 -9.55 34.39
CA LEU A 421 2.40 -9.11 33.10
C LEU A 421 1.02 -9.72 32.78
N ASP A 422 0.76 -10.95 33.22
CA ASP A 422 -0.52 -11.64 33.04
C ASP A 422 -1.71 -10.90 33.71
N GLN A 423 -1.43 -10.04 34.70
CA GLN A 423 -2.44 -9.23 35.38
C GLN A 423 -2.78 -7.93 34.63
N LEU A 424 -1.99 -7.57 33.62
CA LEU A 424 -2.11 -6.30 32.90
C LEU A 424 -2.93 -6.42 31.59
N GLY A 425 -3.37 -7.62 31.22
CA GLY A 425 -4.18 -7.84 30.02
C GLY A 425 -3.40 -7.55 28.74
N ALA A 426 -3.99 -6.79 27.82
CA ALA A 426 -3.39 -6.46 26.52
C ALA A 426 -2.03 -5.76 26.67
N THR A 427 -1.92 -4.77 27.56
CA THR A 427 -0.64 -4.07 27.85
C THR A 427 0.45 -5.03 28.33
N GLY A 428 0.09 -6.04 29.12
CA GLY A 428 1.03 -7.07 29.57
C GLY A 428 1.52 -7.97 28.44
N ALA A 429 0.61 -8.34 27.52
CA ALA A 429 0.94 -9.12 26.33
C ALA A 429 1.83 -8.33 25.35
N GLU A 430 1.57 -7.02 25.19
CA GLU A 430 2.42 -6.11 24.40
C GLU A 430 3.83 -6.00 24.99
N ILE A 431 3.95 -5.77 26.30
CA ILE A 431 5.26 -5.69 26.97
C ILE A 431 6.02 -7.02 26.82
N HIS A 432 5.35 -8.16 27.04
CA HIS A 432 5.96 -9.48 26.89
C HIS A 432 6.43 -9.73 25.45
N GLY A 433 5.59 -9.35 24.48
CA GLY A 433 5.83 -9.60 23.06
C GLY A 433 6.96 -8.75 22.48
N GLU A 434 7.16 -7.54 22.98
CA GLU A 434 8.06 -6.54 22.38
C GLU A 434 9.40 -6.39 23.10
N TYR A 435 9.46 -6.72 24.39
CA TYR A 435 10.67 -6.54 25.21
C TYR A 435 11.22 -7.88 25.69
N PRO A 436 12.55 -8.10 25.65
CA PRO A 436 13.15 -9.29 26.22
C PRO A 436 12.97 -9.33 27.74
N ALA A 437 13.05 -10.50 28.36
CA ALA A 437 12.74 -10.70 29.79
C ALA A 437 13.46 -9.73 30.76
N ALA A 438 14.67 -9.28 30.44
CA ALA A 438 15.41 -8.31 31.25
C ALA A 438 14.75 -6.91 31.30
N ASP A 439 13.99 -6.55 30.27
CA ASP A 439 13.36 -5.24 30.07
C ASP A 439 11.84 -5.27 30.37
N GLN A 440 11.31 -6.36 30.92
CA GLN A 440 9.87 -6.52 31.22
C GLN A 440 9.46 -6.05 32.62
N THR A 441 10.36 -5.41 33.38
CA THR A 441 10.06 -4.96 34.76
C THR A 441 8.95 -3.92 34.72
N THR A 442 7.85 -4.19 35.41
CA THR A 442 6.63 -3.38 35.31
C THR A 442 6.07 -3.03 36.68
N LEU A 443 5.70 -1.75 36.86
CA LEU A 443 5.03 -1.23 38.04
C LEU A 443 3.63 -0.70 37.69
N THR A 444 2.63 -1.05 38.51
CA THR A 444 1.22 -0.66 38.37
C THR A 444 0.67 -0.17 39.71
N PRO A 445 -0.46 0.57 39.76
CA PRO A 445 -1.09 0.98 41.01
C PRO A 445 -1.25 -0.17 42.00
N ALA A 446 -0.75 0.06 43.22
CA ALA A 446 -0.76 -0.91 44.32
C ALA A 446 -1.00 -0.18 45.66
N ALA A 447 -1.16 -0.94 46.74
CA ALA A 447 -1.35 -0.36 48.08
C ALA A 447 -0.06 0.25 48.65
N GLU A 448 1.10 -0.29 48.28
CA GLU A 448 2.43 0.14 48.73
C GLU A 448 3.34 0.33 47.51
N ALA A 449 4.19 1.36 47.54
CA ALA A 449 5.18 1.58 46.50
C ALA A 449 6.26 0.49 46.56
N ALA A 450 6.65 -0.04 45.40
CA ALA A 450 7.77 -0.95 45.29
C ALA A 450 9.08 -0.18 45.11
N SER A 451 10.14 -0.67 45.76
CA SER A 451 11.49 -0.23 45.46
C SER A 451 12.14 -1.19 44.47
N VAL A 452 12.75 -0.66 43.42
CA VAL A 452 13.33 -1.43 42.31
C VAL A 452 14.74 -0.96 42.02
N SER A 453 15.67 -1.90 41.91
CA SER A 453 17.02 -1.66 41.39
C SER A 453 17.01 -1.84 39.88
N LEU A 454 17.45 -0.84 39.14
CA LEU A 454 17.57 -0.90 37.68
C LEU A 454 19.03 -0.90 37.27
N SER A 455 19.37 -1.80 36.34
CA SER A 455 20.65 -1.75 35.64
C SER A 455 20.64 -0.61 34.61
N PRO A 456 21.81 -0.11 34.19
CA PRO A 456 21.89 0.90 33.13
C PRO A 456 21.10 0.48 31.88
N MET A 457 20.28 1.40 31.39
CA MET A 457 19.44 1.24 30.20
C MET A 457 18.46 0.06 30.25
N GLN A 458 18.17 -0.48 31.44
CA GLN A 458 17.07 -1.42 31.64
C GLN A 458 15.74 -0.67 31.56
N VAL A 459 14.79 -1.21 30.79
CA VAL A 459 13.47 -0.59 30.64
C VAL A 459 12.60 -0.91 31.86
N LEU A 460 12.06 0.15 32.47
CA LEU A 460 11.02 0.10 33.49
C LEU A 460 9.70 0.56 32.88
N HIS A 461 8.66 -0.29 32.94
CA HIS A 461 7.32 0.08 32.52
C HIS A 461 6.48 0.56 33.70
N LEU A 462 5.80 1.69 33.53
CA LEU A 462 4.87 2.26 34.51
C LEU A 462 3.49 2.32 33.86
N THR A 463 2.48 1.70 34.48
CA THR A 463 1.12 1.69 33.94
C THR A 463 0.14 2.34 34.90
N SER A 464 -0.93 2.96 34.39
CA SER A 464 -2.08 3.38 35.23
C SER A 464 -3.00 2.20 35.57
N GLU A 465 -4.04 2.47 36.36
CA GLU A 465 -5.21 1.57 36.41
C GLU A 465 -5.84 1.48 35.01
N ALA A 466 -6.47 0.34 34.73
CA ALA A 466 -7.25 0.20 33.50
C ALA A 466 -8.50 1.05 33.59
N ALA A 467 -8.80 1.78 32.52
CA ALA A 467 -10.04 2.54 32.42
C ALA A 467 -11.23 1.57 32.56
N THR A 468 -12.18 1.88 33.44
CA THR A 468 -13.39 1.05 33.64
C THR A 468 -14.50 1.42 32.67
N GLU A 469 -14.45 2.64 32.15
CA GLU A 469 -15.34 3.19 31.13
C GLU A 469 -14.49 3.99 30.12
N ARG A 470 -15.11 4.50 29.06
CA ARG A 470 -14.40 5.37 28.11
C ARG A 470 -14.05 6.69 28.80
N THR A 471 -12.77 7.02 28.84
CA THR A 471 -12.26 8.16 29.63
C THR A 471 -11.36 9.05 28.78
N GLY A 472 -11.57 10.37 28.85
CA GLY A 472 -10.66 11.35 28.26
C GLY A 472 -9.49 11.64 29.19
N ILE A 473 -8.28 11.77 28.67
CA ILE A 473 -7.07 12.08 29.44
C ILE A 473 -6.47 13.36 28.88
N GLY A 474 -6.34 14.38 29.74
CA GLY A 474 -5.76 15.67 29.36
C GLY A 474 -4.26 15.76 29.63
N SER A 475 -3.80 15.20 30.74
CA SER A 475 -2.36 15.15 31.05
C SER A 475 -2.03 13.95 31.95
N VAL A 476 -0.75 13.61 32.07
CA VAL A 476 -0.26 12.52 32.90
C VAL A 476 0.84 13.03 33.81
N GLY A 477 0.58 13.05 35.12
CA GLY A 477 1.61 13.30 36.13
C GLY A 477 2.44 12.03 36.40
N LEU A 478 3.76 12.19 36.51
CA LEU A 478 4.70 11.15 36.93
C LEU A 478 5.58 11.69 38.05
N ARG A 479 5.65 10.97 39.17
CA ARG A 479 6.61 11.24 40.24
C ARG A 479 7.42 10.02 40.59
N PHE A 480 8.70 10.18 40.89
CA PHE A 480 9.53 9.10 41.39
C PHE A 480 10.69 9.61 42.26
N GLU A 481 11.17 8.73 43.14
CA GLU A 481 12.24 9.01 44.10
C GLU A 481 13.47 8.13 43.80
N LEU A 482 14.65 8.73 43.72
CA LEU A 482 15.94 8.07 43.57
C LEU A 482 16.67 8.00 44.91
N ALA A 483 17.19 6.83 45.29
CA ALA A 483 17.82 6.63 46.61
C ALA A 483 19.16 7.38 46.80
N THR A 484 19.76 7.91 45.73
CA THR A 484 21.01 8.69 45.78
C THR A 484 20.95 9.83 44.77
N GLU A 485 21.33 11.04 45.20
CA GLU A 485 21.58 12.17 44.30
C GLU A 485 22.66 11.78 43.27
N ALA A 486 22.33 11.87 41.98
CA ALA A 486 23.24 11.47 40.93
C ALA A 486 23.18 12.47 39.77
N PRO A 487 23.95 13.58 39.83
CA PRO A 487 23.96 14.64 38.81
C PRO A 487 24.48 14.17 37.43
N THR A 488 24.83 12.89 37.28
CA THR A 488 25.25 12.24 36.04
C THR A 488 24.16 11.35 35.43
N VAL A 489 23.05 11.10 36.14
CA VAL A 489 21.93 10.33 35.62
C VAL A 489 21.21 11.15 34.56
N ARG A 490 21.01 10.51 33.41
CA ARG A 490 20.06 10.97 32.38
C ARG A 490 18.97 9.93 32.23
N ALA A 491 17.75 10.41 32.06
CA ALA A 491 16.57 9.59 31.92
C ALA A 491 15.94 9.79 30.55
N ARG A 492 15.37 8.71 30.01
CA ARG A 492 14.51 8.73 28.84
C ARG A 492 13.15 8.23 29.22
N LEU A 493 12.13 8.96 28.79
CA LEU A 493 10.73 8.70 29.03
C LEU A 493 10.01 8.59 27.69
N GLU A 494 9.25 7.52 27.52
CA GLU A 494 8.41 7.30 26.35
C GLU A 494 6.97 7.06 26.79
N MET A 495 6.02 7.82 26.26
CA MET A 495 4.59 7.63 26.49
C MET A 495 3.98 6.89 25.29
N MET A 496 3.41 5.72 25.52
CA MET A 496 2.83 4.89 24.45
C MET A 496 1.42 5.37 24.10
N HIS A 497 1.07 5.36 22.81
CA HIS A 497 -0.29 5.67 22.38
C HIS A 497 -1.25 4.50 22.72
N PRO A 498 -2.40 4.74 23.37
CA PRO A 498 -3.24 3.67 23.90
C PRO A 498 -3.90 2.78 22.84
N LEU A 499 -4.19 3.29 21.64
CA LEU A 499 -4.70 2.48 20.53
C LEU A 499 -3.63 1.75 19.71
N ASN A 500 -2.37 2.21 19.76
CA ASN A 500 -1.32 1.70 18.89
C ASN A 500 0.01 1.77 19.62
N TYR A 501 0.43 0.62 20.16
CA TYR A 501 1.64 0.49 20.95
C TYR A 501 2.93 0.72 20.15
N THR A 502 2.90 0.74 18.82
CA THR A 502 4.06 1.10 17.99
C THR A 502 4.30 2.61 17.93
N ARG A 503 3.35 3.41 18.44
CA ARG A 503 3.43 4.87 18.46
C ARG A 503 3.84 5.38 19.83
N ARG A 504 4.86 6.22 19.85
CA ARG A 504 5.26 7.05 21.00
C ARG A 504 4.52 8.37 20.90
N GLN A 505 3.50 8.57 21.72
CA GLN A 505 2.79 9.84 21.78
C GLN A 505 3.74 10.99 22.15
N MET A 506 4.66 10.74 23.08
CA MET A 506 5.66 11.72 23.50
C MET A 506 6.96 11.01 23.86
N ILE A 507 8.09 11.60 23.49
CA ILE A 507 9.43 11.15 23.87
C ILE A 507 10.17 12.33 24.51
N LEU A 508 10.68 12.13 25.73
CA LEU A 508 11.41 13.13 26.48
C LEU A 508 12.70 12.52 27.05
N ASP A 509 13.83 13.18 26.79
CA ASP A 509 15.09 12.88 27.46
C ASP A 509 15.42 14.06 28.39
N PHE A 510 15.68 13.79 29.66
CA PHE A 510 15.83 14.83 30.69
C PHE A 510 16.87 14.45 31.75
N ILE A 511 17.28 15.43 32.54
CA ILE A 511 18.23 15.27 33.65
C ILE A 511 17.49 15.46 34.97
N PRO A 512 17.40 14.44 35.83
CA PRO A 512 16.99 14.61 37.23
C PRO A 512 18.00 15.48 37.99
N ASP A 513 17.56 16.61 38.57
CA ASP A 513 18.44 17.50 39.34
C ASP A 513 18.71 16.98 40.77
N GLY A 514 17.90 16.04 41.24
CA GLY A 514 18.06 15.48 42.58
C GLY A 514 17.23 14.22 42.83
N SER A 515 16.82 14.03 44.09
CA SER A 515 16.25 12.75 44.54
C SER A 515 14.75 12.62 44.30
N GLU A 516 14.00 13.72 44.29
CA GLU A 516 12.58 13.72 43.95
C GLU A 516 12.38 14.32 42.56
N VAL A 517 11.72 13.57 41.66
CA VAL A 517 11.44 14.02 40.30
C VAL A 517 9.93 14.12 40.11
N SER A 518 9.46 15.26 39.60
CA SER A 518 8.05 15.51 39.26
C SER A 518 7.93 16.01 37.81
N LEU A 519 7.16 15.27 37.01
CA LEU A 519 6.87 15.57 35.61
C LEU A 519 5.35 15.68 35.40
N GLU A 520 4.94 16.60 34.52
CA GLU A 520 3.57 16.68 33.99
C GLU A 520 3.64 16.61 32.46
N LEU A 521 3.11 15.52 31.89
CA LEU A 521 3.08 15.26 30.47
C LEU A 521 1.72 15.69 29.92
N ASP A 522 1.67 16.85 29.27
CA ASP A 522 0.52 17.42 28.60
C ASP A 522 0.62 17.09 27.11
N SER A 523 0.44 15.80 26.78
CA SER A 523 0.33 15.37 25.39
C SER A 523 -0.96 15.90 24.77
N ARG A 524 -1.13 15.74 23.45
CA ARG A 524 -2.45 15.91 22.84
C ARG A 524 -3.45 14.96 23.52
N ASP A 525 -4.67 15.46 23.79
CA ASP A 525 -5.66 14.74 24.60
C ASP A 525 -5.89 13.32 24.07
N LEU A 526 -6.01 12.34 24.97
CA LEU A 526 -6.22 10.94 24.63
C LEU A 526 -7.63 10.47 25.02
N VAL A 527 -8.11 9.43 24.34
CA VAL A 527 -9.33 8.70 24.72
C VAL A 527 -8.96 7.25 24.99
N LEU A 528 -9.17 6.81 26.23
CA LEU A 528 -8.99 5.42 26.65
C LEU A 528 -10.32 4.67 26.55
N GLU A 529 -10.28 3.50 25.92
CA GLU A 529 -11.36 2.50 25.96
C GLU A 529 -11.30 1.65 27.25
N PRO A 530 -12.42 1.04 27.66
CA PRO A 530 -12.43 0.13 28.79
C PRO A 530 -11.35 -0.96 28.67
N GLY A 531 -10.55 -1.13 29.72
CA GLY A 531 -9.42 -2.07 29.75
C GLY A 531 -8.07 -1.48 29.33
N GLN A 532 -8.05 -0.32 28.65
CA GLN A 532 -6.81 0.37 28.28
C GLN A 532 -6.21 1.12 29.46
N ARG A 533 -4.90 1.38 29.38
CA ARG A 533 -4.10 2.03 30.42
C ARG A 533 -3.22 3.10 29.80
N ILE A 534 -2.83 4.09 30.60
CA ILE A 534 -1.62 4.87 30.30
C ILE A 534 -0.41 3.98 30.53
N HIS A 535 0.52 3.99 29.59
CA HIS A 535 1.76 3.21 29.64
C HIS A 535 2.96 4.12 29.35
N LEU A 536 3.85 4.21 30.32
CA LEU A 536 5.12 4.91 30.22
C LEU A 536 6.27 3.90 30.26
N ALA A 537 7.32 4.12 29.47
CA ALA A 537 8.59 3.42 29.59
C ALA A 537 9.67 4.41 30.06
N LEU A 538 10.41 4.04 31.11
CA LEU A 538 11.43 4.86 31.75
C LEU A 538 12.74 4.06 31.83
N HIS A 539 13.85 4.68 31.46
CA HIS A 539 15.18 4.06 31.64
C HIS A 539 16.27 5.11 31.89
N PHE A 540 17.36 4.68 32.51
CA PHE A 540 18.41 5.54 33.02
C PHE A 540 19.79 5.13 32.51
N THR A 541 20.65 6.12 32.24
CA THR A 541 22.02 5.89 31.75
C THR A 541 22.97 5.27 32.77
N GLU A 542 22.62 5.32 34.06
CA GLU A 542 23.40 4.84 35.20
C GLU A 542 22.59 3.85 36.02
N PRO A 543 23.21 2.99 36.86
CA PRO A 543 22.45 2.15 37.76
C PRO A 543 21.72 3.02 38.79
N VAL A 544 20.42 2.79 38.95
CA VAL A 544 19.58 3.56 39.89
C VAL A 544 18.79 2.65 40.82
N GLN A 545 18.55 3.15 42.02
CA GLN A 545 17.57 2.58 42.94
C GLN A 545 16.37 3.52 42.99
N LEU A 546 15.24 3.06 42.46
CA LEU A 546 13.97 3.75 42.58
C LEU A 546 13.32 3.34 43.90
N SER A 547 13.09 4.29 44.80
CA SER A 547 12.52 4.06 46.14
C SER A 547 11.00 4.03 46.11
N ALA A 548 10.41 4.90 45.30
CA ALA A 548 8.98 4.99 45.07
C ALA A 548 8.70 5.62 43.70
N ALA A 549 7.55 5.30 43.11
CA ALA A 549 7.00 5.98 41.95
C ALA A 549 5.48 6.07 42.05
N SER A 550 4.91 7.11 41.43
CA SER A 550 3.47 7.27 41.26
C SER A 550 3.13 7.82 39.89
N ILE A 551 1.98 7.41 39.37
CA ILE A 551 1.38 7.96 38.15
C ILE A 551 0.02 8.56 38.49
N SER A 552 -0.32 9.69 37.86
CA SER A 552 -1.58 10.39 38.05
C SER A 552 -2.12 10.90 36.72
N PRO A 553 -2.87 10.07 35.97
CA PRO A 553 -3.61 10.52 34.80
C PRO A 553 -4.68 11.54 35.21
N ARG A 554 -4.74 12.68 34.51
CA ARG A 554 -5.78 13.69 34.68
C ARG A 554 -6.94 13.35 33.75
N GLU A 555 -7.98 12.77 34.33
CA GLU A 555 -9.21 12.49 33.62
C GLU A 555 -10.00 13.78 33.32
N ILE A 556 -10.50 13.87 32.09
CA ILE A 556 -11.36 14.94 31.60
C ILE A 556 -12.57 14.32 30.88
N PRO A 557 -13.68 15.05 30.69
CA PRO A 557 -14.81 14.55 29.91
C PRO A 557 -14.36 14.13 28.50
N VAL A 558 -14.84 12.97 28.03
CA VAL A 558 -14.53 12.43 26.69
C VAL A 558 -14.81 13.45 25.59
N GLN A 559 -15.90 14.22 25.73
CA GLN A 559 -16.26 15.26 24.75
C GLN A 559 -15.25 16.41 24.71
N THR A 560 -14.57 16.71 25.82
CA THR A 560 -13.50 17.71 25.84
C THR A 560 -12.26 17.15 25.16
N ALA A 561 -11.83 15.93 25.53
CA ALA A 561 -10.70 15.27 24.90
C ALA A 561 -10.87 15.09 23.38
N ALA A 562 -12.10 14.78 22.95
CA ALA A 562 -12.43 14.55 21.55
C ALA A 562 -12.14 15.75 20.62
N GLU A 563 -12.08 16.97 21.14
CA GLU A 563 -11.81 18.16 20.31
C GLU A 563 -10.38 18.17 19.76
N GLN A 564 -9.40 17.70 20.53
CA GLN A 564 -8.03 17.49 20.02
C GLN A 564 -7.85 16.08 19.45
N TYR A 565 -8.38 15.06 20.13
CA TYR A 565 -8.17 13.66 19.77
C TYR A 565 -8.73 13.29 18.39
N PHE A 566 -9.93 13.77 18.04
CA PHE A 566 -10.60 13.39 16.80
C PHE A 566 -9.83 13.80 15.53
N PRO A 567 -9.43 15.08 15.33
CA PRO A 567 -8.67 15.46 14.14
C PRO A 567 -7.31 14.74 14.06
N ASP A 568 -6.66 14.48 15.19
CA ASP A 568 -5.41 13.74 15.25
C ASP A 568 -5.55 12.29 14.77
N GLN A 569 -6.52 11.57 15.32
CA GLN A 569 -6.80 10.20 14.88
C GLN A 569 -7.31 10.16 13.43
N LEU A 570 -8.09 11.14 12.98
CA LEU A 570 -8.55 11.21 11.59
C LEU A 570 -7.38 11.31 10.60
N ARG A 571 -6.32 12.06 10.93
CA ARG A 571 -5.08 12.08 10.12
C ARG A 571 -4.40 10.73 10.10
N MET A 572 -4.38 10.00 11.22
CA MET A 572 -3.79 8.67 11.30
C MET A 572 -4.59 7.65 10.49
N MET A 573 -5.93 7.68 10.60
CA MET A 573 -6.83 6.89 9.79
C MET A 573 -6.60 7.14 8.29
N LYS A 574 -6.47 8.41 7.88
CA LYS A 574 -6.11 8.77 6.50
C LYS A 574 -4.76 8.14 6.11
N MET A 575 -3.72 8.24 6.93
CA MET A 575 -2.41 7.64 6.62
C MET A 575 -2.47 6.12 6.47
N TYR A 576 -3.17 5.41 7.35
CA TYR A 576 -3.37 3.96 7.22
C TYR A 576 -4.14 3.60 5.95
N PHE A 577 -5.21 4.34 5.66
CA PHE A 577 -5.99 4.16 4.44
C PHE A 577 -5.15 4.38 3.18
N MET A 578 -4.42 5.49 3.09
CA MET A 578 -3.55 5.80 1.95
C MET A 578 -2.59 4.63 1.68
N ARG A 579 -2.00 4.05 2.73
CA ARG A 579 -1.09 2.88 2.63
C ARG A 579 -1.79 1.60 2.17
N LEU A 580 -3.02 1.34 2.65
CA LEU A 580 -3.75 0.10 2.36
C LEU A 580 -4.56 0.15 1.06
N SER A 581 -4.87 1.36 0.57
CA SER A 581 -5.83 1.60 -0.53
C SER A 581 -5.39 1.06 -1.90
N GLU A 582 -4.10 0.75 -2.08
CA GLU A 582 -3.58 0.09 -3.26
C GLU A 582 -3.94 -1.40 -3.26
N ALA A 583 -3.50 -2.13 -2.22
CA ALA A 583 -3.71 -3.57 -2.06
C ALA A 583 -5.17 -3.94 -1.73
N ARG A 584 -5.92 -2.99 -1.14
CA ARG A 584 -7.34 -3.11 -0.79
C ARG A 584 -7.67 -4.39 -0.05
N PRO A 585 -7.07 -4.64 1.13
CA PRO A 585 -7.35 -5.85 1.90
C PRO A 585 -8.73 -5.82 2.58
N TRP A 586 -9.68 -5.06 2.04
CA TRP A 586 -11.06 -4.95 2.52
C TRP A 586 -11.71 -6.35 2.52
N GLY A 587 -12.22 -6.77 3.67
CA GLY A 587 -12.78 -8.11 3.86
C GLY A 587 -11.76 -9.21 4.16
N TRP A 588 -10.45 -8.90 4.25
CA TRP A 588 -9.50 -9.85 4.82
C TRP A 588 -9.59 -9.81 6.36
N ASP A 589 -9.10 -10.88 6.99
CA ASP A 589 -9.06 -10.99 8.44
C ASP A 589 -8.12 -9.94 9.04
N ALA A 590 -8.69 -8.92 9.68
CA ALA A 590 -7.96 -7.81 10.27
C ALA A 590 -7.06 -8.26 11.46
N SER A 591 -7.31 -9.43 12.06
CA SER A 591 -6.40 -9.99 13.06
C SER A 591 -5.08 -10.48 12.47
N LYS A 592 -5.03 -10.74 11.15
CA LYS A 592 -3.85 -11.26 10.44
C LYS A 592 -3.11 -10.20 9.62
N ILE A 593 -3.65 -8.99 9.53
CA ILE A 593 -3.06 -7.85 8.83
C ILE A 593 -3.08 -6.67 9.80
N LYS A 594 -1.99 -6.50 10.54
CA LYS A 594 -1.93 -5.57 11.67
C LYS A 594 -2.28 -4.12 11.30
N LEU A 595 -1.82 -3.65 10.14
CA LEU A 595 -2.16 -2.29 9.66
C LEU A 595 -3.66 -2.13 9.35
N LEU A 596 -4.33 -3.20 8.89
CA LEU A 596 -5.78 -3.20 8.69
C LEU A 596 -6.51 -3.19 10.04
N GLY A 597 -5.99 -3.94 11.02
CA GLY A 597 -6.45 -3.88 12.41
C GLY A 597 -6.36 -2.47 12.99
N GLU A 598 -5.22 -1.79 12.82
CA GLU A 598 -5.02 -0.40 13.25
C GLU A 598 -5.99 0.58 12.57
N LEU A 599 -6.19 0.44 11.24
CA LEU A 599 -7.16 1.24 10.51
C LEU A 599 -8.57 1.07 11.09
N TYR A 600 -9.01 -0.17 11.33
CA TYR A 600 -10.35 -0.46 11.82
C TYR A 600 -10.54 -0.04 13.27
N THR A 601 -9.57 -0.30 14.15
CA THR A 601 -9.61 0.17 15.54
C THR A 601 -9.77 1.69 15.62
N CYS A 602 -8.96 2.43 14.85
CA CYS A 602 -9.04 3.89 14.79
C CYS A 602 -10.40 4.35 14.22
N MET A 603 -10.82 3.79 13.09
CA MET A 603 -12.06 4.16 12.41
C MET A 603 -13.31 3.89 13.25
N TYR A 604 -13.39 2.73 13.92
CA TYR A 604 -14.53 2.40 14.78
C TYR A 604 -14.61 3.32 15.98
N GLN A 605 -13.48 3.64 16.62
CA GLN A 605 -13.50 4.59 17.72
C GLN A 605 -13.95 5.99 17.27
N LEU A 606 -13.45 6.48 16.13
CA LEU A 606 -13.88 7.78 15.59
C LEU A 606 -15.37 7.79 15.25
N ARG A 607 -15.88 6.71 14.66
CA ARG A 607 -17.31 6.55 14.35
C ARG A 607 -18.15 6.54 15.62
N GLU A 608 -17.70 5.92 16.70
CA GLU A 608 -18.44 5.95 17.97
C GLU A 608 -18.41 7.32 18.65
N LEU A 609 -17.31 8.06 18.51
CA LEU A 609 -17.19 9.43 19.05
C LEU A 609 -18.06 10.43 18.28
N ARG A 610 -18.11 10.33 16.94
CA ARG A 610 -18.90 11.19 16.06
C ARG A 610 -19.58 10.36 14.94
N PRO A 611 -20.71 9.70 15.24
CA PRO A 611 -21.37 8.78 14.30
C PRO A 611 -21.94 9.43 13.04
N ASP A 612 -22.18 10.74 13.09
CA ASP A 612 -22.72 11.53 11.98
C ASP A 612 -21.60 12.23 11.17
N ASP A 613 -20.32 11.97 11.46
CA ASP A 613 -19.20 12.55 10.68
C ASP A 613 -19.14 11.91 9.28
N GLU A 614 -19.47 12.70 8.26
CA GLU A 614 -19.53 12.25 6.87
C GLU A 614 -18.19 11.73 6.35
N THR A 615 -17.07 12.28 6.83
CA THR A 615 -15.73 11.85 6.40
C THR A 615 -15.45 10.45 6.93
N VAL A 616 -15.62 10.22 8.23
CA VAL A 616 -15.43 8.88 8.83
C VAL A 616 -16.38 7.87 8.20
N MET A 617 -17.64 8.24 7.97
CA MET A 617 -18.61 7.35 7.32
C MET A 617 -18.25 7.03 5.86
N ALA A 618 -17.62 7.96 5.12
CA ALA A 618 -17.10 7.68 3.78
C ALA A 618 -16.00 6.60 3.81
N TYR A 619 -15.02 6.69 4.73
CA TYR A 619 -13.99 5.64 4.93
C TYR A 619 -14.61 4.30 5.35
N TYR A 620 -15.57 4.34 6.27
CA TYR A 620 -16.25 3.16 6.77
C TYR A 620 -16.94 2.41 5.63
N HIS A 621 -17.83 3.07 4.90
CA HIS A 621 -18.51 2.43 3.78
C HIS A 621 -17.51 1.98 2.72
N TRP A 622 -16.47 2.77 2.42
CA TRP A 622 -15.45 2.40 1.43
C TRP A 622 -14.75 1.07 1.74
N THR A 623 -14.47 0.81 3.01
CA THR A 623 -13.80 -0.40 3.48
C THR A 623 -14.76 -1.55 3.82
N HIS A 624 -16.04 -1.27 4.04
CA HIS A 624 -17.10 -2.23 4.36
C HIS A 624 -18.01 -2.48 3.16
N THR A 625 -17.44 -3.06 2.09
CA THR A 625 -18.10 -3.18 0.76
C THR A 625 -19.42 -3.95 0.76
N GLY A 626 -19.67 -4.79 1.77
CA GLY A 626 -20.91 -5.55 1.90
C GLY A 626 -22.05 -4.79 2.58
N GLU A 627 -21.80 -3.58 3.09
CA GLU A 627 -22.82 -2.78 3.77
C GLU A 627 -23.44 -1.75 2.82
N PRO A 628 -24.76 -1.50 2.95
CA PRO A 628 -25.41 -0.44 2.19
C PRO A 628 -24.85 0.92 2.60
N LYS A 629 -24.86 1.87 1.66
CA LYS A 629 -24.45 3.25 1.90
C LYS A 629 -25.63 4.22 1.74
N PRO A 630 -25.48 5.49 2.19
CA PRO A 630 -26.49 6.51 1.95
C PRO A 630 -26.79 6.67 0.46
N VAL A 631 -28.08 6.74 0.12
CA VAL A 631 -28.56 7.12 -1.21
C VAL A 631 -28.73 8.63 -1.21
N MET A 632 -28.05 9.30 -2.13
CA MET A 632 -28.07 10.76 -2.21
C MET A 632 -29.30 11.23 -2.97
N ASP A 633 -29.95 12.28 -2.46
CA ASP A 633 -31.03 12.96 -3.17
C ASP A 633 -30.47 13.70 -4.39
N LEU A 634 -30.78 13.20 -5.58
CA LEU A 634 -30.33 13.81 -6.83
C LEU A 634 -31.30 14.91 -7.30
N PRO A 635 -30.79 16.01 -7.88
CA PRO A 635 -31.65 17.05 -8.43
C PRO A 635 -32.43 16.52 -9.63
N ALA A 636 -33.75 16.74 -9.63
CA ALA A 636 -34.63 16.35 -10.73
C ALA A 636 -34.24 17.05 -12.04
N ALA A 637 -34.47 16.37 -13.17
CA ALA A 637 -34.25 16.94 -14.49
C ALA A 637 -35.11 18.20 -14.72
N PRO A 638 -34.55 19.27 -15.30
CA PRO A 638 -35.32 20.45 -15.69
C PRO A 638 -36.44 20.10 -16.68
N ALA A 639 -37.53 20.87 -16.67
CA ALA A 639 -38.63 20.67 -17.61
C ALA A 639 -38.14 20.71 -19.07
N GLY A 640 -38.54 19.68 -19.84
CA GLY A 640 -38.14 19.51 -21.24
C GLY A 640 -36.83 18.74 -21.47
N VAL A 641 -36.03 18.51 -20.43
CA VAL A 641 -34.81 17.70 -20.53
C VAL A 641 -35.12 16.25 -20.12
N PRO A 642 -34.84 15.25 -20.97
CA PRO A 642 -34.97 13.84 -20.56
C PRO A 642 -34.09 13.51 -19.36
N GLU A 643 -34.57 12.63 -18.46
CA GLU A 643 -33.83 12.27 -17.25
C GLU A 643 -32.45 11.69 -17.56
N TRP A 644 -32.35 10.76 -18.52
CA TRP A 644 -31.06 10.18 -18.92
C TRP A 644 -30.06 11.25 -19.34
N ALA A 645 -30.50 12.27 -20.08
CA ALA A 645 -29.64 13.34 -20.59
C ALA A 645 -29.13 14.22 -19.45
N TRP A 646 -30.01 14.55 -18.50
CA TRP A 646 -29.65 15.32 -17.31
C TRP A 646 -28.63 14.59 -16.44
N TYR A 647 -28.90 13.33 -16.08
CA TYR A 647 -28.01 12.56 -15.20
C TYR A 647 -26.71 12.15 -15.90
N GLN A 648 -26.70 11.96 -17.23
CA GLN A 648 -25.47 11.73 -18.00
C GLN A 648 -24.51 12.92 -17.89
N VAL A 649 -24.99 14.14 -18.14
CA VAL A 649 -24.15 15.36 -18.04
C VAL A 649 -23.68 15.58 -16.60
N LYS A 650 -24.54 15.33 -15.60
CA LYS A 650 -24.15 15.45 -14.19
C LYS A 650 -23.13 14.42 -13.74
N LEU A 651 -23.24 13.18 -14.20
CA LEU A 651 -22.24 12.16 -13.93
C LEU A 651 -20.92 12.49 -14.63
N LEU A 652 -20.94 12.98 -15.87
CA LEU A 652 -19.72 13.41 -16.57
C LEU A 652 -19.05 14.60 -15.87
N GLU A 653 -19.82 15.60 -15.41
CA GLU A 653 -19.34 16.73 -14.61
C GLU A 653 -18.60 16.23 -13.36
N MET A 654 -19.21 15.29 -12.62
CA MET A 654 -18.60 14.72 -11.41
C MET A 654 -17.34 13.91 -11.73
N CYS A 655 -17.39 13.05 -12.74
CA CYS A 655 -16.22 12.27 -13.20
C CYS A 655 -15.05 13.17 -13.63
N LYS A 656 -15.30 14.32 -14.27
CA LYS A 656 -14.25 15.28 -14.64
C LYS A 656 -13.69 16.05 -13.44
N SER A 657 -14.47 16.25 -12.38
CA SER A 657 -14.02 16.97 -11.18
C SER A 657 -12.90 16.25 -10.42
N VAL A 658 -12.91 14.90 -10.45
CA VAL A 658 -11.90 14.07 -9.77
C VAL A 658 -10.49 14.28 -10.33
N PRO A 659 -10.17 14.00 -11.60
CA PRO A 659 -8.84 14.21 -12.13
C PRO A 659 -8.42 15.68 -12.10
N GLN A 660 -9.37 16.62 -12.21
CA GLN A 660 -9.09 18.04 -12.00
C GLN A 660 -8.57 18.28 -10.57
N TRP A 661 -9.22 17.74 -9.54
CA TRP A 661 -8.70 17.87 -8.17
C TRP A 661 -7.27 17.36 -8.05
N TRP A 662 -6.93 16.20 -8.64
CA TRP A 662 -5.56 15.67 -8.63
C TRP A 662 -4.57 16.59 -9.35
N ILE A 663 -4.96 17.17 -10.49
CA ILE A 663 -4.12 18.13 -11.21
C ILE A 663 -3.86 19.39 -10.36
N ASP A 664 -4.87 19.92 -9.67
CA ASP A 664 -4.73 21.14 -8.87
C ASP A 664 -3.98 20.93 -7.54
N ASN A 665 -4.11 19.74 -6.95
CA ASN A 665 -3.66 19.49 -5.58
C ASN A 665 -2.44 18.58 -5.48
N ARG A 666 -2.10 17.83 -6.53
CA ARG A 666 -1.07 16.78 -6.47
C ARG A 666 -0.08 16.80 -7.63
N GLN A 667 -0.43 17.33 -8.80
CA GLN A 667 0.48 17.37 -9.95
C GLN A 667 1.48 18.54 -9.86
N ILE A 668 2.77 18.24 -10.00
CA ILE A 668 3.83 19.27 -10.08
C ILE A 668 4.25 19.58 -11.53
N GLU A 669 5.15 20.55 -11.72
CA GLU A 669 5.57 21.04 -13.04
C GLU A 669 6.09 19.93 -13.97
N THR A 670 6.84 18.96 -13.42
CA THR A 670 7.40 17.80 -14.14
C THR A 670 6.34 16.78 -14.57
N GLY A 671 5.10 16.89 -14.09
CA GLY A 671 3.99 15.99 -14.39
C GLY A 671 3.68 14.96 -13.29
N GLU A 672 4.55 14.83 -12.29
CA GLU A 672 4.42 13.83 -11.23
C GLU A 672 3.22 14.11 -10.30
N PHE A 673 2.49 13.07 -9.88
CA PHE A 673 1.39 13.18 -8.91
C PHE A 673 1.75 12.66 -7.51
N GLY A 674 2.97 12.14 -7.33
CA GLY A 674 3.42 11.61 -6.05
C GLY A 674 2.82 10.25 -5.76
N SER A 675 2.81 9.37 -6.76
CA SER A 675 2.28 8.01 -6.63
C SER A 675 3.23 7.04 -5.96
N ASN A 676 2.72 5.91 -5.44
CA ASN A 676 3.50 5.00 -4.58
C ASN A 676 4.72 4.41 -5.29
N ASP A 677 4.56 3.96 -6.55
CA ASP A 677 5.65 3.56 -7.45
C ASP A 677 6.07 4.67 -8.43
N GLY A 678 5.88 5.93 -8.01
CA GLY A 678 6.32 7.13 -8.72
C GLY A 678 5.75 7.23 -10.15
N PRO A 679 6.59 7.51 -11.17
CA PRO A 679 6.14 7.66 -12.56
C PRO A 679 5.43 6.43 -13.15
N ASN A 680 5.65 5.23 -12.59
CA ASN A 680 4.94 4.03 -13.02
C ASN A 680 3.44 4.20 -12.76
N ASP A 681 3.05 4.34 -11.50
CA ASP A 681 1.66 4.57 -11.08
C ASP A 681 1.06 5.87 -11.66
N ASP A 682 1.84 6.95 -11.77
CA ASP A 682 1.36 8.22 -12.38
C ASP A 682 0.87 8.00 -13.82
N SER A 683 1.54 7.11 -14.57
CA SER A 683 1.14 6.76 -15.94
C SER A 683 -0.20 6.03 -15.99
N VAL A 684 -0.53 5.30 -14.91
CA VAL A 684 -1.77 4.54 -14.76
C VAL A 684 -2.92 5.47 -14.36
N LEU A 685 -2.66 6.43 -13.47
CA LEU A 685 -3.62 7.46 -13.08
C LEU A 685 -4.25 8.16 -14.29
N VAL A 686 -3.41 8.55 -15.25
CA VAL A 686 -3.85 9.33 -16.41
C VAL A 686 -4.56 8.48 -17.48
N GLN A 687 -4.56 7.15 -17.37
CA GLN A 687 -5.28 6.28 -18.33
C GLN A 687 -6.78 6.51 -18.34
N ASP A 688 -7.35 6.88 -17.19
CA ASP A 688 -8.77 7.17 -17.08
C ASP A 688 -9.14 8.53 -17.73
N PHE A 689 -8.17 9.30 -18.25
CA PHE A 689 -8.44 10.63 -18.82
C PHE A 689 -8.95 10.56 -20.26
N VAL A 690 -8.69 9.47 -20.99
CA VAL A 690 -9.01 9.37 -22.43
C VAL A 690 -10.49 9.54 -22.69
N GLY A 691 -11.33 8.75 -22.01
CA GLY A 691 -12.78 8.83 -22.15
C GLY A 691 -13.31 10.21 -21.80
N LEU A 692 -12.87 10.77 -20.68
CA LEU A 692 -13.26 12.11 -20.23
C LEU A 692 -12.85 13.20 -21.22
N HIS A 693 -11.66 13.09 -21.81
CA HIS A 693 -11.17 14.00 -22.84
C HIS A 693 -11.98 13.89 -24.15
N LEU A 694 -12.46 12.70 -24.52
CA LEU A 694 -13.20 12.48 -25.77
C LEU A 694 -14.71 12.76 -25.65
N MET A 695 -15.30 12.64 -24.47
CA MET A 695 -16.73 12.86 -24.26
C MET A 695 -17.12 14.34 -24.25
N ASP A 696 -16.20 15.21 -23.82
CA ASP A 696 -16.39 16.66 -23.78
C ASP A 696 -15.03 17.35 -23.91
N GLY A 697 -14.51 17.45 -25.13
CA GLY A 697 -13.14 17.92 -25.37
C GLY A 697 -12.89 18.80 -26.59
N PRO A 698 -11.63 18.93 -27.04
CA PRO A 698 -10.45 18.50 -26.29
C PRO A 698 -10.40 19.22 -24.93
N ASP A 699 -10.31 18.44 -23.84
CA ASP A 699 -10.03 18.99 -22.52
C ASP A 699 -8.51 19.20 -22.41
N GLU A 700 -8.06 20.43 -22.70
CA GLU A 700 -6.63 20.76 -22.76
C GLU A 700 -5.94 20.55 -21.41
N ARG A 701 -6.68 20.69 -20.30
CA ARG A 701 -6.13 20.47 -18.97
C ARG A 701 -5.79 19.01 -18.73
N LEU A 702 -6.70 18.08 -19.09
CA LEU A 702 -6.42 16.65 -19.02
C LEU A 702 -5.32 16.24 -20.01
N LEU A 703 -5.34 16.78 -21.23
CA LEU A 703 -4.35 16.47 -22.26
C LEU A 703 -2.94 16.92 -21.85
N GLU A 704 -2.78 18.16 -21.39
CA GLU A 704 -1.49 18.68 -20.95
C GLU A 704 -0.96 17.93 -19.73
N SER A 705 -1.83 17.58 -18.79
CA SER A 705 -1.48 16.73 -17.65
C SER A 705 -0.92 15.37 -18.10
N ALA A 706 -1.61 14.69 -19.02
CA ALA A 706 -1.15 13.40 -19.57
C ALA A 706 0.14 13.55 -20.40
N ARG A 707 0.30 14.63 -21.17
CA ARG A 707 1.54 14.91 -21.93
C ARG A 707 2.74 15.03 -21.01
N LYS A 708 2.62 15.73 -19.87
CA LYS A 708 3.71 15.84 -18.89
C LYS A 708 4.14 14.46 -18.37
N VAL A 709 3.19 13.61 -17.99
CA VAL A 709 3.48 12.23 -17.55
C VAL A 709 4.12 11.40 -18.67
N GLY A 710 3.62 11.50 -19.90
CA GLY A 710 4.19 10.81 -21.06
C GLY A 710 5.61 11.25 -21.43
N LEU A 711 5.92 12.54 -21.26
CA LEU A 711 7.27 13.08 -21.45
C LEU A 711 8.23 12.66 -20.32
N LEU A 712 7.76 12.74 -19.07
CA LEU A 712 8.50 12.32 -17.88
C LEU A 712 8.91 10.85 -17.97
N THR A 713 7.95 9.94 -18.14
CA THR A 713 8.19 8.49 -18.23
C THR A 713 9.13 8.16 -19.39
N TRP A 714 8.92 8.76 -20.56
CA TRP A 714 9.81 8.52 -21.70
C TRP A 714 11.27 8.91 -21.43
N GLY A 715 11.51 10.02 -20.73
CA GLY A 715 12.87 10.46 -20.39
C GLY A 715 13.51 9.70 -19.23
N LEU A 716 12.73 9.35 -18.21
CA LEU A 716 13.22 8.83 -16.94
C LEU A 716 13.24 7.30 -16.87
N THR A 717 12.24 6.63 -17.44
CA THR A 717 11.97 5.21 -17.18
C THR A 717 12.10 4.34 -18.43
N MET A 718 12.08 4.95 -19.62
CA MET A 718 12.24 4.27 -20.90
C MET A 718 13.58 4.57 -21.57
N GLU A 719 14.01 3.65 -22.43
CA GLU A 719 15.15 3.81 -23.33
C GLU A 719 14.94 2.94 -24.58
N ASN A 720 15.11 3.55 -25.78
CA ASN A 720 14.85 2.92 -27.08
C ASN A 720 13.46 2.29 -27.21
N GLY A 721 12.42 2.82 -26.56
CA GLY A 721 11.07 2.24 -26.57
C GLY A 721 10.86 1.04 -25.64
N MET A 722 11.80 0.72 -24.75
CA MET A 722 11.65 -0.33 -23.74
C MET A 722 11.85 0.23 -22.32
N ASN A 723 11.17 -0.35 -21.34
CA ASN A 723 11.36 -0.02 -19.92
C ASN A 723 12.77 -0.41 -19.45
N ARG A 724 13.43 0.45 -18.66
CA ARG A 724 14.79 0.17 -18.14
C ARG A 724 14.82 -0.95 -17.10
N GLN A 725 13.79 -1.05 -16.27
CA GLN A 725 13.71 -2.03 -15.18
C GLN A 725 13.26 -3.40 -15.68
N VAL A 726 13.81 -4.49 -15.13
CA VAL A 726 13.35 -5.86 -15.44
C VAL A 726 12.20 -6.25 -14.51
N THR A 727 10.98 -6.29 -15.04
CA THR A 727 9.76 -6.50 -14.25
C THR A 727 8.74 -7.35 -15.01
N ASP A 728 7.60 -7.67 -14.39
CA ASP A 728 6.52 -8.43 -15.01
C ASP A 728 5.78 -7.61 -16.10
N PRO A 729 4.91 -8.23 -16.93
CA PRO A 729 4.35 -7.58 -18.11
C PRO A 729 3.48 -6.36 -17.78
N LEU A 730 2.83 -6.34 -16.61
CA LEU A 730 2.00 -5.21 -16.20
C LEU A 730 2.88 -3.98 -15.94
N HIS A 731 3.88 -4.11 -15.07
CA HIS A 731 4.75 -2.97 -14.76
C HIS A 731 5.64 -2.58 -15.95
N ALA A 732 6.05 -3.52 -16.81
CA ALA A 732 6.81 -3.19 -18.02
C ALA A 732 6.02 -2.25 -18.94
N TYR A 733 4.70 -2.43 -18.98
CA TYR A 733 3.76 -1.58 -19.68
C TYR A 733 3.55 -0.23 -18.95
N GLU A 734 3.41 -0.24 -17.63
CA GLU A 734 3.16 0.94 -16.78
C GLU A 734 4.40 1.83 -16.58
N TRP A 735 5.61 1.37 -16.93
CA TRP A 735 6.81 2.23 -16.93
C TRP A 735 6.86 3.25 -18.09
N GLY A 736 5.76 3.47 -18.80
CA GLY A 736 5.63 4.56 -19.78
C GLY A 736 5.05 4.15 -21.12
N ALA A 737 5.07 2.86 -21.49
CA ALA A 737 4.52 2.40 -22.76
C ALA A 737 3.03 2.72 -22.86
N ASN A 738 2.33 2.51 -21.75
CA ASN A 738 0.91 2.72 -21.58
C ASN A 738 0.45 4.17 -21.86
N VAL A 739 1.01 5.17 -21.18
CA VAL A 739 0.66 6.59 -21.34
C VAL A 739 1.07 7.12 -22.71
N ASN A 740 2.18 6.63 -23.27
CA ASN A 740 2.64 7.04 -24.59
C ASN A 740 1.76 6.48 -25.73
N ASN A 741 1.35 5.21 -25.63
CA ASN A 741 0.37 4.62 -26.54
C ASN A 741 -0.99 5.32 -26.41
N MET A 742 -1.42 5.62 -25.19
CA MET A 742 -2.64 6.36 -24.92
C MET A 742 -2.65 7.75 -25.57
N LEU A 743 -1.53 8.48 -25.49
CA LEU A 743 -1.39 9.81 -26.09
C LEU A 743 -1.49 9.80 -27.62
N ALA A 744 -1.22 8.66 -28.29
CA ALA A 744 -1.49 8.52 -29.72
C ALA A 744 -2.99 8.57 -30.06
N VAL A 745 -3.87 8.31 -29.07
CA VAL A 745 -5.33 8.43 -29.20
C VAL A 745 -5.82 9.80 -28.73
N MET A 746 -5.34 10.30 -27.57
CA MET A 746 -5.75 11.62 -27.05
C MET A 746 -5.25 12.79 -27.89
N ASP A 747 -3.99 12.73 -28.35
CA ASP A 747 -3.32 13.77 -29.14
C ASP A 747 -3.19 13.31 -30.61
N TYR A 748 -4.30 12.78 -31.14
CA TYR A 748 -4.34 12.14 -32.45
C TYR A 748 -3.83 13.07 -33.56
N GLY A 749 -2.89 12.57 -34.37
CA GLY A 749 -2.22 13.34 -35.42
C GLY A 749 -0.84 13.87 -35.04
N ASN A 750 -0.45 13.84 -33.77
CA ASN A 750 0.88 14.27 -33.34
C ASN A 750 1.94 13.19 -33.68
N PRO A 751 2.97 13.50 -34.48
CA PRO A 751 3.96 12.52 -34.93
C PRO A 751 4.82 11.95 -33.79
N LEU A 752 5.00 12.68 -32.68
CA LEU A 752 5.82 12.22 -31.56
C LEU A 752 5.33 10.87 -31.02
N TRP A 753 4.02 10.75 -30.76
CA TRP A 753 3.46 9.54 -30.17
C TRP A 753 3.50 8.36 -31.15
N TYR A 754 3.35 8.64 -32.45
CA TYR A 754 3.50 7.64 -33.50
C TYR A 754 4.93 7.11 -33.59
N GLU A 755 5.94 7.98 -33.56
CA GLU A 755 7.36 7.59 -33.56
C GLU A 755 7.70 6.73 -32.32
N ARG A 756 7.18 7.09 -31.15
CA ARG A 756 7.36 6.30 -29.92
C ARG A 756 6.74 4.91 -30.01
N MET A 757 5.55 4.77 -30.62
CA MET A 757 4.95 3.44 -30.87
C MET A 757 5.84 2.58 -31.79
N LEU A 758 6.48 3.18 -32.81
CA LEU A 758 7.43 2.46 -33.67
C LEU A 758 8.67 2.00 -32.89
N GLU A 759 9.21 2.84 -32.01
CA GLU A 759 10.33 2.49 -31.13
C GLU A 759 9.98 1.39 -30.13
N MET A 760 8.74 1.31 -29.66
CA MET A 760 8.29 0.16 -28.87
C MET A 760 8.15 -1.09 -29.74
N GLY A 761 7.55 -0.95 -30.92
CA GLY A 761 7.23 -2.05 -31.82
C GLY A 761 8.45 -2.81 -32.37
N GLN A 762 9.62 -2.17 -32.49
CA GLN A 762 10.85 -2.84 -32.93
C GLN A 762 11.31 -3.98 -31.99
N HIS A 763 10.84 -4.02 -30.74
CA HIS A 763 11.26 -5.05 -29.76
C HIS A 763 10.48 -6.36 -29.86
N TYR A 764 9.42 -6.45 -30.68
CA TYR A 764 8.60 -7.67 -30.75
C TYR A 764 9.38 -8.91 -31.20
N ASP A 765 10.41 -8.76 -32.04
CA ASP A 765 11.29 -9.87 -32.44
C ASP A 765 12.14 -10.41 -31.29
N ALA A 766 12.56 -9.54 -30.36
CA ALA A 766 13.33 -9.95 -29.20
C ALA A 766 12.41 -10.55 -28.13
N LEU A 767 11.28 -9.88 -27.85
CA LEU A 767 10.32 -10.28 -26.82
C LEU A 767 9.56 -11.56 -27.16
N THR A 768 9.29 -11.80 -28.46
CA THR A 768 8.54 -12.97 -28.94
C THR A 768 9.40 -13.89 -29.79
N GLY A 769 8.90 -15.09 -30.06
CA GLY A 769 9.49 -16.00 -31.02
C GLY A 769 8.58 -17.16 -31.35
N ILE A 770 9.00 -17.99 -32.31
CA ILE A 770 8.33 -19.25 -32.62
C ILE A 770 8.87 -20.34 -31.69
N ASN A 771 7.99 -20.96 -30.90
CA ASN A 771 8.32 -22.07 -30.02
C ASN A 771 8.41 -23.40 -30.79
N PRO A 772 8.80 -24.53 -30.17
CA PRO A 772 8.90 -25.83 -30.85
C PRO A 772 7.59 -26.36 -31.47
N GLN A 773 6.43 -25.81 -31.07
CA GLN A 773 5.10 -26.16 -31.58
C GLN A 773 4.74 -25.36 -32.83
N GLY A 774 5.56 -24.37 -33.23
CA GLY A 774 5.27 -23.48 -34.34
C GLY A 774 4.43 -22.26 -33.95
N HIS A 775 4.17 -22.06 -32.66
CA HIS A 775 3.35 -20.96 -32.14
C HIS A 775 4.22 -19.75 -31.80
N ARG A 776 3.77 -18.53 -32.13
CA ARG A 776 4.42 -17.31 -31.66
C ARG A 776 4.00 -16.99 -30.23
N HIS A 777 4.94 -17.03 -29.30
CA HIS A 777 4.74 -16.64 -27.90
C HIS A 777 5.78 -15.63 -27.45
N TYR A 778 5.47 -14.89 -26.39
CA TYR A 778 6.50 -14.18 -25.63
C TYR A 778 7.47 -15.18 -25.02
N ARG A 779 8.75 -14.82 -24.99
CA ARG A 779 9.81 -15.66 -24.41
C ARG A 779 9.76 -15.70 -22.90
N SER A 780 9.11 -14.71 -22.30
CA SER A 780 9.17 -14.46 -20.87
C SER A 780 7.98 -13.66 -20.36
N ASN A 781 7.70 -13.78 -19.06
CA ASN A 781 6.84 -12.87 -18.30
C ASN A 781 7.66 -11.97 -17.36
N ARG A 782 8.96 -11.78 -17.60
CA ARG A 782 9.81 -10.87 -16.84
C ARG A 782 10.93 -10.29 -17.72
N TYR A 783 10.81 -9.01 -18.07
CA TYR A 783 11.71 -8.37 -19.03
C TYR A 783 11.86 -6.86 -18.81
N GLY A 784 12.96 -6.34 -19.33
CA GLY A 784 13.32 -4.93 -19.45
C GLY A 784 14.49 -4.80 -20.44
N LEU A 785 14.91 -3.58 -20.75
CA LEU A 785 15.96 -3.34 -21.75
C LEU A 785 17.25 -4.14 -21.49
N SER A 786 17.61 -4.32 -20.21
CA SER A 786 18.84 -5.01 -19.82
C SER A 786 18.75 -6.54 -19.93
N GLN A 787 17.56 -7.14 -19.82
CA GLN A 787 17.41 -8.58 -19.76
C GLN A 787 15.98 -9.07 -20.04
N ILE A 788 15.88 -10.21 -20.73
CA ILE A 788 14.69 -11.06 -20.80
C ILE A 788 14.95 -12.31 -19.96
N VAL A 789 14.21 -12.51 -18.86
CA VAL A 789 14.47 -13.58 -17.89
C VAL A 789 13.68 -14.83 -18.27
N THR A 790 14.37 -15.91 -18.65
CA THR A 790 13.71 -17.16 -19.08
C THR A 790 13.85 -18.30 -18.07
N GLU A 791 14.44 -18.04 -16.91
CA GLU A 791 14.67 -19.06 -15.88
C GLU A 791 13.38 -19.40 -15.12
N GLY A 792 13.10 -20.70 -15.00
CA GLY A 792 11.97 -21.22 -14.23
C GLY A 792 10.64 -20.64 -14.68
N ARG A 793 9.81 -20.21 -13.72
CA ARG A 793 8.48 -19.60 -13.98
C ARG A 793 8.51 -18.34 -14.85
N TYR A 794 9.68 -17.75 -15.08
CA TYR A 794 9.79 -16.56 -15.91
C TYR A 794 9.85 -16.86 -17.41
N GLY A 795 10.26 -18.07 -17.82
CA GLY A 795 10.29 -18.50 -19.23
C GLY A 795 8.93 -18.85 -19.84
N TRP A 796 7.85 -18.29 -19.28
CA TRP A 796 6.47 -18.61 -19.64
C TRP A 796 5.77 -17.38 -20.21
N ASP A 797 5.07 -17.54 -21.33
CA ASP A 797 4.11 -16.55 -21.83
C ASP A 797 2.84 -16.61 -20.98
N THR A 798 2.43 -15.44 -20.52
CA THR A 798 1.20 -15.21 -19.79
C THR A 798 0.33 -14.28 -20.60
N THR A 799 -0.99 -14.45 -20.55
CA THR A 799 -1.91 -13.59 -21.30
C THR A 799 -1.85 -12.11 -20.90
N SER A 800 -1.17 -11.75 -19.80
CA SER A 800 -0.85 -10.37 -19.43
C SER A 800 0.09 -9.67 -20.42
N ASN A 801 0.86 -10.41 -21.21
CA ASN A 801 1.67 -9.86 -22.29
C ASN A 801 0.85 -9.16 -23.39
N ALA A 802 -0.49 -9.33 -23.39
CA ALA A 802 -1.40 -8.53 -24.22
C ALA A 802 -1.18 -7.02 -24.05
N LEU A 803 -0.87 -6.55 -22.83
CA LEU A 803 -0.61 -5.13 -22.54
C LEU A 803 0.54 -4.59 -23.40
N ASN A 804 1.63 -5.34 -23.51
CA ASN A 804 2.79 -4.97 -24.31
C ASN A 804 2.56 -5.15 -25.83
N MET A 805 1.44 -5.75 -26.24
CA MET A 805 0.99 -5.79 -27.64
C MET A 805 0.19 -4.53 -28.05
N GLN A 806 -0.05 -3.58 -27.13
CA GLN A 806 -0.83 -2.38 -27.45
C GLN A 806 -0.22 -1.57 -28.60
N SER A 807 1.10 -1.37 -28.62
CA SER A 807 1.75 -0.59 -29.69
C SER A 807 1.56 -1.25 -31.06
N ALA A 808 1.63 -2.59 -31.15
CA ALA A 808 1.29 -3.30 -32.38
C ALA A 808 -0.16 -3.06 -32.79
N ALA A 809 -1.10 -3.21 -31.85
CA ALA A 809 -2.52 -3.02 -32.11
C ALA A 809 -2.82 -1.59 -32.58
N LEU A 810 -2.22 -0.58 -31.95
CA LEU A 810 -2.41 0.83 -32.30
C LEU A 810 -1.70 1.23 -33.58
N LEU A 811 -0.49 0.73 -33.88
CA LEU A 811 0.17 1.00 -35.17
C LEU A 811 -0.63 0.45 -36.34
N GLY A 812 -1.17 -0.76 -36.18
CA GLY A 812 -2.07 -1.38 -37.14
C GLY A 812 -3.38 -0.59 -37.29
N TRP A 813 -3.97 -0.16 -36.17
CA TRP A 813 -5.14 0.72 -36.18
C TRP A 813 -4.84 2.05 -36.89
N TYR A 814 -3.78 2.76 -36.50
CA TYR A 814 -3.46 4.12 -36.94
C TYR A 814 -3.05 4.18 -38.42
N SER A 815 -2.21 3.25 -38.87
CA SER A 815 -1.51 3.34 -40.18
C SER A 815 -1.61 2.10 -41.06
N GLY A 816 -2.15 0.98 -40.55
CA GLY A 816 -2.11 -0.31 -41.26
C GLY A 816 -0.71 -0.90 -41.31
N HIS A 817 0.11 -0.73 -40.27
CA HIS A 817 1.50 -1.19 -40.26
C HIS A 817 1.62 -2.73 -40.35
N ASP A 818 2.14 -3.24 -41.47
CA ASP A 818 2.17 -4.67 -41.81
C ASP A 818 2.86 -5.55 -40.76
N ASP A 819 4.07 -5.19 -40.32
CA ASP A 819 4.82 -6.00 -39.34
C ASP A 819 4.10 -6.05 -37.99
N SER A 820 3.47 -4.95 -37.58
CA SER A 820 2.70 -4.89 -36.32
C SER A 820 1.47 -5.79 -36.38
N GLN A 821 0.75 -5.75 -37.52
CA GLN A 821 -0.36 -6.67 -37.76
C GLN A 821 0.12 -8.12 -37.75
N ARG A 822 1.27 -8.43 -38.36
CA ARG A 822 1.85 -9.78 -38.33
C ARG A 822 2.11 -10.28 -36.91
N TYR A 823 2.85 -9.53 -36.08
CA TYR A 823 3.16 -10.00 -34.71
C TYR A 823 1.91 -10.22 -33.87
N MET A 824 0.96 -9.28 -33.96
CA MET A 824 -0.30 -9.34 -33.23
C MET A 824 -1.12 -10.57 -33.66
N THR A 825 -1.26 -10.79 -34.97
CA THR A 825 -2.05 -11.91 -35.53
C THR A 825 -1.40 -13.27 -35.28
N GLU A 826 -0.08 -13.41 -35.47
CA GLU A 826 0.64 -14.66 -35.18
C GLU A 826 0.55 -15.05 -33.69
N TRP A 827 0.60 -14.06 -32.79
CA TRP A 827 0.43 -14.29 -31.35
C TRP A 827 -1.02 -14.62 -30.96
N ALA A 828 -2.01 -13.94 -31.57
CA ALA A 828 -3.41 -14.25 -31.36
C ALA A 828 -3.78 -15.64 -31.88
N ASP A 829 -3.24 -16.03 -33.04
CA ASP A 829 -3.41 -17.37 -33.63
C ASP A 829 -2.87 -18.45 -32.68
N ALA A 830 -1.66 -18.27 -32.15
CA ALA A 830 -1.08 -19.15 -31.14
C ALA A 830 -2.00 -19.34 -29.92
N TRP A 831 -2.47 -18.23 -29.34
CA TRP A 831 -3.35 -18.31 -28.17
C TRP A 831 -4.73 -18.89 -28.48
N MET A 832 -5.31 -18.68 -29.66
CA MET A 832 -6.58 -19.30 -30.04
C MET A 832 -6.50 -20.82 -30.03
N GLU A 833 -5.35 -21.40 -30.35
CA GLU A 833 -5.11 -22.83 -30.23
C GLU A 833 -4.80 -23.23 -28.78
N ASP A 834 -3.98 -22.44 -28.09
CA ASP A 834 -3.46 -22.83 -26.79
C ASP A 834 -4.42 -22.66 -25.62
N ILE A 835 -5.39 -21.75 -25.72
CA ILE A 835 -6.46 -21.62 -24.72
C ILE A 835 -7.56 -22.69 -24.86
N VAL A 836 -7.51 -23.55 -25.86
CA VAL A 836 -8.49 -24.64 -25.99
C VAL A 836 -8.12 -25.77 -25.04
N ASP A 837 -9.05 -26.14 -24.17
CA ASP A 837 -8.90 -27.29 -23.29
C ASP A 837 -8.99 -28.59 -24.10
N PRO A 838 -7.97 -29.47 -24.05
CA PRO A 838 -8.01 -30.73 -24.79
C PRO A 838 -9.08 -31.71 -24.28
N GLU A 839 -9.62 -31.53 -23.06
CA GLU A 839 -10.63 -32.44 -22.50
C GLU A 839 -12.02 -32.22 -23.10
N ASP A 840 -12.42 -30.98 -23.34
CA ASP A 840 -13.78 -30.61 -23.75
C ASP A 840 -13.87 -29.68 -24.97
N GLY A 841 -12.72 -29.21 -25.49
CA GLY A 841 -12.64 -28.32 -26.64
C GLY A 841 -13.11 -26.88 -26.38
N ARG A 842 -13.33 -26.49 -25.11
CA ARG A 842 -13.77 -25.15 -24.72
C ARG A 842 -12.61 -24.29 -24.22
N GLY A 843 -12.77 -22.98 -24.27
CA GLY A 843 -11.76 -22.05 -23.75
C GLY A 843 -11.43 -22.26 -22.27
N ARG A 844 -10.15 -22.21 -21.91
CA ARG A 844 -9.58 -22.27 -20.57
C ARG A 844 -8.33 -21.40 -20.51
N ALA A 845 -8.11 -20.70 -19.40
CA ALA A 845 -6.91 -19.92 -19.20
C ALA A 845 -5.68 -20.84 -19.03
N TYR A 846 -4.58 -20.51 -19.71
CA TYR A 846 -3.30 -21.21 -19.61
C TYR A 846 -2.13 -20.23 -19.52
N THR A 847 -0.98 -20.73 -19.08
CA THR A 847 0.35 -20.20 -19.38
C THR A 847 1.10 -21.18 -20.27
N VAL A 848 1.99 -20.69 -21.13
CA VAL A 848 2.75 -21.52 -22.08
C VAL A 848 4.25 -21.33 -21.88
N GLU A 849 4.99 -22.39 -21.61
CA GLU A 849 6.45 -22.33 -21.52
C GLU A 849 7.05 -22.16 -22.90
N PHE A 850 7.81 -21.08 -23.12
CA PHE A 850 8.35 -20.78 -24.44
C PHE A 850 9.28 -21.87 -24.97
N ALA A 851 10.13 -22.43 -24.08
CA ALA A 851 11.18 -23.37 -24.47
C ALA A 851 10.64 -24.75 -24.90
N THR A 852 9.48 -25.15 -24.40
CA THR A 852 8.96 -26.53 -24.57
C THR A 852 7.55 -26.58 -25.15
N GLY A 853 6.78 -25.50 -25.07
CA GLY A 853 5.33 -25.44 -25.34
C GLY A 853 4.47 -26.14 -24.31
N LYS A 854 5.04 -26.50 -23.15
CA LYS A 854 4.25 -27.03 -22.03
C LYS A 854 3.21 -26.00 -21.61
N LYS A 855 2.00 -26.46 -21.33
CA LYS A 855 0.89 -25.63 -20.87
C LYS A 855 0.53 -25.94 -19.43
N GLU A 856 0.24 -24.91 -18.66
CA GLU A 856 -0.24 -25.03 -17.28
C GLU A 856 -1.54 -24.24 -17.11
N PRO A 857 -2.61 -24.87 -16.57
CA PRO A 857 -3.90 -24.21 -16.44
C PRO A 857 -3.82 -23.08 -15.41
N GLN A 858 -4.52 -22.00 -15.71
CA GLN A 858 -4.71 -20.87 -14.81
C GLN A 858 -6.20 -20.73 -14.46
N ARG A 859 -6.47 -20.03 -13.37
CA ARG A 859 -7.86 -19.72 -12.98
C ARG A 859 -8.54 -18.79 -13.99
N LEU A 860 -7.84 -17.78 -14.49
CA LEU A 860 -8.42 -16.72 -15.30
C LEU A 860 -7.40 -16.18 -16.31
N LEU A 861 -7.88 -15.74 -17.46
CA LEU A 861 -7.09 -14.97 -18.42
C LEU A 861 -6.71 -13.60 -17.80
N SER A 862 -5.65 -12.96 -18.28
CA SER A 862 -5.26 -11.65 -17.79
C SER A 862 -6.06 -10.52 -18.46
N TYR A 863 -5.94 -9.32 -17.90
CA TYR A 863 -6.45 -8.07 -18.48
C TYR A 863 -5.96 -7.87 -19.92
N ALA A 864 -6.68 -7.06 -20.70
CA ALA A 864 -6.39 -6.69 -22.09
C ALA A 864 -6.39 -7.83 -23.11
N PHE A 865 -6.29 -9.10 -22.70
CA PHE A 865 -6.16 -10.23 -23.61
C PHE A 865 -7.28 -10.27 -24.65
N ALA A 866 -8.54 -10.08 -24.25
CA ALA A 866 -9.68 -10.14 -25.16
C ALA A 866 -9.65 -9.06 -26.27
N LEU A 867 -8.99 -7.93 -26.00
CA LEU A 867 -8.90 -6.80 -26.93
C LEU A 867 -7.92 -7.06 -28.08
N ILE A 868 -6.94 -7.94 -27.90
CA ILE A 868 -5.97 -8.25 -28.96
C ILE A 868 -6.59 -9.09 -30.10
N PRO A 869 -7.32 -10.20 -29.84
CA PRO A 869 -8.09 -10.86 -30.89
C PRO A 869 -9.16 -9.96 -31.50
N TRP A 870 -9.78 -9.08 -30.72
CA TRP A 870 -10.69 -8.08 -31.29
C TRP A 870 -9.97 -7.12 -32.24
N ALA A 871 -8.80 -6.59 -31.86
CA ALA A 871 -7.99 -5.75 -32.75
C ALA A 871 -7.60 -6.49 -34.03
N CYS A 872 -7.30 -7.80 -33.95
CA CYS A 872 -7.06 -8.64 -35.12
C CYS A 872 -8.29 -8.69 -36.03
N TYR A 873 -9.49 -8.97 -35.49
CA TYR A 873 -10.74 -8.94 -36.27
C TYR A 873 -11.00 -7.56 -36.87
N ASP A 874 -10.87 -6.49 -36.09
CA ASP A 874 -11.18 -5.14 -36.53
C ASP A 874 -10.30 -4.68 -37.71
N GLN A 875 -9.04 -5.11 -37.72
CA GLN A 875 -8.07 -4.71 -38.74
C GLN A 875 -8.03 -5.64 -39.95
N THR A 876 -8.33 -6.93 -39.79
CA THR A 876 -8.25 -7.92 -40.88
C THR A 876 -9.60 -8.31 -41.47
N ARG A 877 -10.69 -8.11 -40.72
CA ARG A 877 -12.04 -8.63 -40.98
C ARG A 877 -12.08 -10.16 -41.14
N ASP A 878 -11.15 -10.87 -40.51
CA ASP A 878 -11.11 -12.32 -40.52
C ASP A 878 -11.96 -12.87 -39.35
N ASP A 879 -13.09 -13.49 -39.69
CA ASP A 879 -14.06 -14.04 -38.75
C ASP A 879 -13.47 -15.07 -37.78
N ARG A 880 -12.30 -15.66 -38.07
CA ARG A 880 -11.66 -16.61 -37.15
C ARG A 880 -11.38 -16.00 -35.78
N TYR A 881 -11.10 -14.71 -35.69
CA TYR A 881 -10.84 -14.04 -34.42
C TYR A 881 -12.11 -13.83 -33.58
N LEU A 882 -13.31 -13.91 -34.15
CA LEU A 882 -14.55 -13.92 -33.37
C LEU A 882 -14.68 -15.21 -32.54
N ARG A 883 -14.08 -16.32 -33.01
CA ARG A 883 -13.97 -17.56 -32.21
C ARG A 883 -13.12 -17.34 -30.97
N ALA A 884 -12.05 -16.54 -31.03
CA ALA A 884 -11.22 -16.22 -29.87
C ALA A 884 -12.06 -15.58 -28.75
N LEU A 885 -12.94 -14.64 -29.09
CA LEU A 885 -13.79 -13.98 -28.10
C LEU A 885 -14.75 -14.99 -27.42
N SER A 886 -15.28 -15.94 -28.20
CA SER A 886 -16.08 -17.04 -27.65
C SER A 886 -15.28 -17.90 -26.67
N LEU A 887 -14.01 -18.20 -26.97
CA LEU A 887 -13.13 -18.96 -26.09
C LEU A 887 -12.84 -18.19 -24.78
N VAL A 888 -12.68 -16.86 -24.84
CA VAL A 888 -12.53 -16.02 -23.65
C VAL A 888 -13.76 -16.12 -22.75
N TRP A 889 -14.97 -15.98 -23.31
CA TRP A 889 -16.21 -16.14 -22.54
C TRP A 889 -16.38 -17.57 -21.98
N GLU A 890 -16.06 -18.59 -22.78
CA GLU A 890 -16.09 -19.99 -22.32
C GLU A 890 -15.12 -20.21 -21.14
N SER A 891 -13.96 -19.55 -21.14
CA SER A 891 -13.01 -19.58 -20.03
C SER A 891 -13.56 -18.91 -18.77
N ASP A 892 -14.22 -17.76 -18.89
CA ASP A 892 -14.86 -17.08 -17.76
C ASP A 892 -15.92 -17.98 -17.12
N ARG A 893 -16.75 -18.63 -17.95
CA ARG A 893 -17.86 -19.50 -17.55
C ARG A 893 -17.42 -20.75 -16.80
N ARG A 894 -16.12 -21.08 -16.77
CA ARG A 894 -15.60 -22.18 -15.94
C ARG A 894 -15.57 -21.84 -14.45
N HIS A 895 -15.49 -20.56 -14.09
CA HIS A 895 -15.25 -20.15 -12.69
C HIS A 895 -16.19 -19.07 -12.16
N TYR A 896 -16.92 -18.35 -13.03
CA TYR A 896 -17.71 -17.17 -12.64
C TYR A 896 -19.04 -17.14 -13.35
N ASP A 897 -20.15 -16.81 -12.70
CA ASP A 897 -21.53 -16.80 -13.26
C ASP A 897 -21.80 -15.78 -14.38
N GLY A 898 -20.97 -14.73 -14.47
CA GLY A 898 -21.05 -13.72 -15.52
C GLY A 898 -19.70 -13.43 -16.20
N PRO A 899 -19.70 -12.65 -17.29
CA PRO A 899 -18.50 -12.10 -17.93
C PRO A 899 -17.51 -11.49 -16.93
N THR A 900 -16.22 -11.84 -17.05
CA THR A 900 -15.14 -11.31 -16.19
C THR A 900 -14.02 -10.70 -17.02
N ARG A 901 -13.44 -11.44 -17.98
CA ARG A 901 -12.48 -10.94 -18.97
C ARG A 901 -13.14 -10.63 -20.30
N SER A 902 -14.19 -11.38 -20.64
CA SER A 902 -14.98 -11.09 -21.83
C SER A 902 -15.79 -9.79 -21.71
N ILE A 903 -15.85 -9.16 -20.51
CA ILE A 903 -16.50 -7.86 -20.31
C ILE A 903 -15.90 -6.77 -21.19
N ASP A 904 -14.58 -6.80 -21.41
CA ASP A 904 -13.86 -5.78 -22.18
C ASP A 904 -14.26 -5.76 -23.67
N VAL A 905 -14.93 -6.81 -24.15
CA VAL A 905 -15.41 -6.97 -25.53
C VAL A 905 -16.86 -7.45 -25.56
N LEU A 906 -17.63 -7.24 -24.49
CA LEU A 906 -18.95 -7.85 -24.34
C LEU A 906 -19.95 -7.34 -25.40
N GLN A 907 -19.91 -6.04 -25.68
CA GLN A 907 -20.71 -5.46 -26.76
C GLN A 907 -20.34 -6.12 -28.10
N GLN A 908 -19.05 -6.32 -28.36
CA GLN A 908 -18.57 -6.93 -29.61
C GLN A 908 -18.97 -8.39 -29.75
N LEU A 909 -18.93 -9.15 -28.65
CA LEU A 909 -19.47 -10.51 -28.59
C LEU A 909 -20.95 -10.53 -28.94
N VAL A 910 -21.74 -9.60 -28.40
CA VAL A 910 -23.19 -9.53 -28.64
C VAL A 910 -23.50 -9.03 -30.06
N THR A 911 -22.76 -8.08 -30.61
CA THR A 911 -23.08 -7.50 -31.91
C THR A 911 -22.54 -8.30 -33.10
N HIS A 912 -21.42 -9.02 -32.93
CA HIS A 912 -20.75 -9.73 -34.03
C HIS A 912 -20.88 -11.26 -33.96
N THR A 913 -21.55 -11.81 -32.94
CA THR A 913 -21.77 -13.27 -32.86
C THR A 913 -23.27 -13.60 -32.77
N GLU A 914 -23.65 -14.72 -33.38
CA GLU A 914 -25.01 -15.28 -33.30
C GLU A 914 -25.20 -16.21 -32.08
N ARG A 915 -24.43 -15.97 -31.00
CA ARG A 915 -24.39 -16.84 -29.81
C ARG A 915 -25.51 -16.51 -28.82
N GLU A 916 -26.67 -17.14 -29.01
CA GLU A 916 -27.83 -16.97 -28.11
C GLU A 916 -27.58 -17.39 -26.67
N ASP A 917 -26.68 -18.35 -26.43
CA ASP A 917 -26.29 -18.76 -25.09
C ASP A 917 -25.53 -17.65 -24.33
N ILE A 918 -24.74 -16.83 -25.03
CA ILE A 918 -24.07 -15.66 -24.45
C ILE A 918 -25.11 -14.60 -24.11
N ARG A 919 -26.04 -14.28 -25.04
CA ARG A 919 -27.11 -13.31 -24.81
C ARG A 919 -28.00 -13.71 -23.63
N ALA A 920 -28.40 -14.98 -23.57
CA ALA A 920 -29.20 -15.52 -22.48
C ALA A 920 -28.49 -15.43 -21.12
N ASN A 921 -27.19 -15.78 -21.07
CA ASN A 921 -26.40 -15.65 -19.84
C ASN A 921 -26.27 -14.20 -19.38
N ILE A 922 -26.07 -13.25 -20.30
CA ILE A 922 -26.01 -11.82 -19.95
C ILE A 922 -27.35 -11.36 -19.35
N LEU A 923 -28.48 -11.71 -19.96
CA LEU A 923 -29.81 -11.37 -19.43
C LEU A 923 -30.08 -12.03 -18.06
N GLU A 924 -29.62 -13.27 -17.86
CA GLU A 924 -29.70 -13.95 -16.57
C GLU A 924 -28.91 -13.20 -15.49
N VAL A 925 -27.66 -12.82 -15.77
CA VAL A 925 -26.84 -12.01 -14.88
C VAL A 925 -27.51 -10.68 -14.57
N ILE A 926 -28.01 -9.97 -15.59
CA ILE A 926 -28.72 -8.68 -15.46
C ILE A 926 -29.93 -8.79 -14.55
N SER A 927 -30.68 -9.89 -14.62
CA SER A 927 -31.88 -10.10 -13.79
C SER A 927 -31.59 -10.17 -12.29
N GLY A 928 -30.35 -10.53 -11.93
CA GLY A 928 -29.86 -10.56 -10.54
C GLY A 928 -29.24 -9.25 -10.06
N ILE A 929 -29.11 -8.23 -10.92
CA ILE A 929 -28.45 -6.97 -10.58
C ILE A 929 -29.42 -6.03 -9.84
N ASP A 930 -29.05 -5.69 -8.61
CA ASP A 930 -29.58 -4.55 -7.88
C ASP A 930 -28.49 -3.46 -7.76
N LEU A 931 -28.72 -2.34 -8.45
CA LEU A 931 -27.82 -1.18 -8.46
C LEU A 931 -27.73 -0.50 -7.09
N TRP A 932 -28.78 -0.58 -6.27
CA TRP A 932 -28.93 0.17 -5.02
C TRP A 932 -28.63 -0.68 -3.78
N SER A 933 -28.48 -2.00 -3.95
CA SER A 933 -28.17 -2.93 -2.85
C SER A 933 -26.82 -2.70 -2.17
N SER A 934 -25.83 -2.22 -2.93
CA SER A 934 -24.45 -2.08 -2.47
C SER A 934 -23.71 -1.02 -3.30
N PRO A 935 -22.69 -0.37 -2.74
CA PRO A 935 -21.93 0.68 -3.42
C PRO A 935 -21.41 0.27 -4.80
N ILE A 936 -21.73 1.05 -5.82
CA ILE A 936 -21.12 1.04 -7.15
C ILE A 936 -19.79 1.79 -7.04
N ARG A 937 -18.69 1.06 -7.17
CA ARG A 937 -17.34 1.63 -7.15
C ARG A 937 -16.47 0.92 -8.19
N TYR A 938 -15.23 1.35 -8.36
CA TYR A 938 -14.24 0.57 -9.12
C TYR A 938 -14.64 0.39 -10.61
N THR A 939 -14.29 -0.79 -11.18
CA THR A 939 -14.85 -1.38 -12.41
C THR A 939 -16.14 -2.15 -12.16
N ASP A 940 -16.97 -1.75 -11.19
CA ASP A 940 -18.25 -2.43 -11.01
C ASP A 940 -19.01 -2.38 -12.33
N THR A 941 -19.26 -3.57 -12.88
CA THR A 941 -19.82 -3.74 -14.20
C THR A 941 -21.34 -3.64 -14.18
N ARG A 942 -21.99 -3.49 -13.01
CA ARG A 942 -23.45 -3.39 -12.90
C ARG A 942 -24.02 -2.26 -13.77
N PRO A 943 -23.47 -1.02 -13.79
CA PRO A 943 -23.92 0.01 -14.72
C PRO A 943 -23.69 -0.38 -16.19
N GLU A 944 -22.56 -1.01 -16.51
CA GLU A 944 -22.23 -1.49 -17.87
C GLU A 944 -23.21 -2.60 -18.32
N TYR A 945 -23.63 -3.48 -17.42
CA TYR A 945 -24.66 -4.49 -17.67
C TYR A 945 -26.03 -3.88 -17.94
N LYS A 946 -26.38 -2.77 -17.30
CA LYS A 946 -27.62 -2.05 -17.61
C LYS A 946 -27.61 -1.35 -18.97
N TYR A 947 -26.43 -0.96 -19.45
CA TYR A 947 -26.27 -0.58 -20.86
C TYR A 947 -26.46 -1.78 -21.80
N MET A 948 -25.93 -2.95 -21.45
CA MET A 948 -26.15 -4.18 -22.21
C MET A 948 -27.62 -4.64 -22.20
N GLU A 949 -28.36 -4.39 -21.11
CA GLU A 949 -29.81 -4.61 -21.04
C GLU A 949 -30.53 -3.81 -22.12
N TRP A 950 -30.31 -2.50 -22.18
CA TRP A 950 -30.85 -1.65 -23.24
C TRP A 950 -30.45 -2.14 -24.63
N LEU A 951 -29.19 -2.52 -24.85
CA LEU A 951 -28.74 -3.02 -26.15
C LEU A 951 -29.49 -4.30 -26.59
N LEU A 952 -29.92 -5.13 -25.64
CA LEU A 952 -30.60 -6.40 -25.91
C LEU A 952 -32.13 -6.30 -25.94
N THR A 953 -32.71 -5.34 -25.21
CA THR A 953 -34.17 -5.26 -24.99
C THR A 953 -34.80 -3.97 -25.52
N GLY A 954 -34.02 -2.91 -25.70
CA GLY A 954 -34.49 -1.55 -25.98
C GLY A 954 -34.99 -0.80 -24.73
N ASP A 955 -34.87 -1.35 -23.52
CA ASP A 955 -35.34 -0.68 -22.29
C ASP A 955 -34.39 0.45 -21.84
N GLU A 956 -34.73 1.69 -22.16
CA GLU A 956 -33.98 2.89 -21.78
C GLU A 956 -33.98 3.18 -20.27
N SER A 957 -35.00 2.69 -19.55
CA SER A 957 -35.14 2.96 -18.12
C SER A 957 -33.99 2.32 -17.31
N ALA A 958 -33.47 1.18 -17.80
CA ALA A 958 -32.31 0.50 -17.23
C ALA A 958 -31.06 1.41 -17.19
N VAL A 959 -30.80 2.13 -18.28
CA VAL A 959 -29.64 3.04 -18.38
C VAL A 959 -29.85 4.29 -17.53
N THR A 960 -31.07 4.84 -17.51
CA THR A 960 -31.41 5.99 -16.67
C THR A 960 -31.19 5.68 -15.18
N GLU A 961 -31.64 4.51 -14.72
CA GLU A 961 -31.43 4.07 -13.34
C GLU A 961 -29.95 3.83 -13.03
N ALA A 962 -29.18 3.28 -13.96
CA ALA A 962 -27.74 3.11 -13.80
C ALA A 962 -27.00 4.45 -13.66
N LEU A 963 -27.37 5.47 -14.44
CA LEU A 963 -26.81 6.82 -14.32
C LEU A 963 -27.11 7.43 -12.94
N LYS A 964 -28.35 7.30 -12.46
CA LYS A 964 -28.76 7.81 -11.14
C LYS A 964 -28.01 7.10 -10.01
N ALA A 965 -27.98 5.78 -10.00
CA ALA A 965 -27.27 5.01 -8.98
C ALA A 965 -25.79 5.38 -8.96
N THR A 966 -25.16 5.45 -10.12
CA THR A 966 -23.75 5.82 -10.25
C THR A 966 -23.47 7.25 -9.78
N LEU A 967 -24.32 8.22 -10.12
CA LEU A 967 -24.17 9.61 -9.69
C LEU A 967 -24.37 9.78 -8.18
N SER A 968 -25.39 9.14 -7.60
CA SER A 968 -25.61 9.10 -6.15
C SER A 968 -24.35 8.61 -5.44
N ASP A 969 -23.81 7.51 -5.95
CA ASP A 969 -22.68 6.82 -5.35
C ASP A 969 -21.37 7.60 -5.42
N LEU A 970 -21.07 8.19 -6.59
CA LEU A 970 -19.90 9.04 -6.77
C LEU A 970 -20.02 10.34 -5.96
N THR A 971 -21.24 10.87 -5.77
CA THR A 971 -21.48 12.07 -4.95
C THR A 971 -21.13 11.80 -3.48
N TRP A 972 -21.61 10.67 -2.93
CA TRP A 972 -21.27 10.27 -1.56
C TRP A 972 -19.77 9.99 -1.38
N GLU A 973 -19.15 9.30 -2.35
CA GLU A 973 -17.76 8.84 -2.24
C GLU A 973 -16.72 9.86 -2.77
N LEU A 974 -17.14 11.06 -3.18
CA LEU A 974 -16.24 12.06 -3.75
C LEU A 974 -15.01 12.35 -2.86
N PRO A 975 -15.12 12.45 -1.52
CA PRO A 975 -13.94 12.59 -0.65
C PRO A 975 -12.93 11.44 -0.81
N MET A 976 -13.40 10.21 -1.06
CA MET A 976 -12.55 9.03 -1.24
C MET A 976 -11.76 9.07 -2.56
N TYR A 977 -12.33 9.68 -3.60
CA TYR A 977 -11.66 9.91 -4.88
C TYR A 977 -10.73 11.14 -4.87
N THR A 978 -10.79 11.99 -3.85
CA THR A 978 -10.07 13.27 -3.77
C THR A 978 -9.26 13.40 -2.47
N THR A 979 -9.84 14.01 -1.43
CA THR A 979 -9.15 14.44 -0.20
C THR A 979 -8.66 13.30 0.69
N ALA A 980 -9.20 12.08 0.52
CA ALA A 980 -8.65 10.87 1.15
C ALA A 980 -7.27 10.48 0.57
N GLU A 981 -6.93 10.99 -0.62
CA GLU A 981 -5.65 10.76 -1.29
C GLU A 981 -5.28 9.27 -1.42
N GLN A 982 -6.27 8.44 -1.80
CA GLN A 982 -6.03 7.01 -2.06
C GLN A 982 -4.83 6.79 -3.00
N SER A 983 -4.26 5.58 -3.00
CA SER A 983 -3.14 5.24 -3.86
C SER A 983 -3.45 5.63 -5.31
N PRO A 984 -2.68 6.58 -5.87
CA PRO A 984 -2.90 7.12 -7.22
C PRO A 984 -2.46 6.19 -8.35
N ASP A 985 -2.14 4.91 -8.08
CA ASP A 985 -2.07 3.83 -9.08
C ASP A 985 -3.32 3.80 -10.00
N ARG A 986 -4.42 4.50 -9.67
CA ARG A 986 -5.71 4.44 -10.38
C ARG A 986 -6.81 5.31 -9.78
N LEU A 987 -7.58 6.00 -10.64
CA LEU A 987 -8.75 6.81 -10.22
C LEU A 987 -10.10 6.09 -10.34
N TRP A 988 -10.18 4.97 -11.08
CA TRP A 988 -11.34 4.05 -11.21
C TRP A 988 -12.72 4.72 -11.18
N LEU A 989 -12.92 5.66 -12.09
CA LEU A 989 -14.19 6.34 -12.22
C LEU A 989 -15.23 5.44 -12.88
N PRO A 990 -16.50 5.49 -12.48
CA PRO A 990 -17.57 4.71 -13.08
C PRO A 990 -18.04 5.32 -14.42
N GLN A 991 -17.09 5.65 -15.29
CA GLN A 991 -17.30 6.22 -16.62
C GLN A 991 -17.56 5.23 -17.78
N PRO A 992 -17.43 3.88 -17.66
CA PRO A 992 -17.73 2.98 -18.78
C PRO A 992 -19.13 3.17 -19.38
N ILE A 993 -20.16 3.36 -18.56
CA ILE A 993 -21.54 3.63 -19.04
C ILE A 993 -21.61 4.93 -19.86
N LEU A 994 -20.88 5.97 -19.45
CA LEU A 994 -20.80 7.23 -20.20
C LEU A 994 -20.10 7.03 -21.55
N ASN A 995 -19.00 6.25 -21.58
CA ASN A 995 -18.27 5.96 -22.82
C ASN A 995 -19.18 5.21 -23.81
N HIS A 996 -19.87 4.18 -23.35
CA HIS A 996 -20.83 3.41 -24.15
C HIS A 996 -21.93 4.27 -24.77
N MET A 997 -22.51 5.19 -23.98
CA MET A 997 -23.54 6.09 -24.50
C MET A 997 -22.94 7.16 -25.43
N MET A 998 -21.99 7.96 -24.94
CA MET A 998 -21.55 9.18 -25.63
C MET A 998 -20.58 8.88 -26.76
N LEU A 999 -19.67 7.91 -26.60
CA LEU A 999 -18.65 7.59 -27.60
C LEU A 999 -19.05 6.39 -28.47
N GLY A 1000 -20.11 5.69 -28.08
CA GLY A 1000 -20.62 4.49 -28.74
C GLY A 1000 -19.92 3.20 -28.35
N ASP A 1001 -18.80 3.26 -27.62
CA ASP A 1001 -18.14 2.14 -26.94
C ASP A 1001 -16.98 2.74 -26.09
N ILE A 1002 -16.23 1.89 -25.40
CA ILE A 1002 -15.06 2.29 -24.61
C ILE A 1002 -13.96 2.83 -25.52
N SER A 1003 -13.50 4.05 -25.22
CA SER A 1003 -12.35 4.62 -25.90
C SER A 1003 -11.06 3.93 -25.46
N LEU A 1004 -10.48 4.32 -24.34
CA LEU A 1004 -9.47 3.58 -23.61
C LEU A 1004 -9.74 3.81 -22.13
N LEU A 1005 -9.45 2.81 -21.32
CA LEU A 1005 -9.45 2.89 -19.86
C LEU A 1005 -8.27 2.06 -19.34
N ARG A 1006 -8.03 2.05 -18.04
CA ARG A 1006 -6.99 1.20 -17.45
C ARG A 1006 -7.12 -0.25 -17.93
N ASN A 1007 -6.07 -0.77 -18.56
CA ASN A 1007 -5.99 -2.09 -19.18
C ASN A 1007 -7.04 -2.41 -20.28
N ARG A 1008 -7.90 -1.45 -20.66
CA ARG A 1008 -8.70 -1.51 -21.90
C ARG A 1008 -7.94 -0.79 -23.00
N ILE A 1009 -7.00 -1.52 -23.61
CA ILE A 1009 -5.88 -0.98 -24.38
C ILE A 1009 -6.15 -0.69 -25.87
N TYR A 1010 -7.31 -1.04 -26.41
CA TYR A 1010 -7.63 -0.85 -27.83
C TYR A 1010 -8.87 0.04 -28.02
N PRO A 1011 -8.83 1.05 -28.91
CA PRO A 1011 -9.93 1.99 -29.10
C PRO A 1011 -11.16 1.36 -29.75
N LEU A 1012 -12.28 1.30 -29.00
CA LEU A 1012 -13.56 0.80 -29.51
C LEU A 1012 -14.55 1.92 -29.90
N HIS A 1013 -14.36 3.11 -29.33
CA HIS A 1013 -15.21 4.28 -29.58
C HIS A 1013 -15.41 4.63 -31.07
N TRP A 1014 -16.58 5.17 -31.38
CA TRP A 1014 -17.03 5.50 -32.73
C TRP A 1014 -17.03 7.01 -32.99
N VAL A 1015 -17.39 7.79 -31.98
CA VAL A 1015 -17.46 9.24 -32.05
C VAL A 1015 -16.81 9.90 -30.83
N SER A 1016 -16.44 11.16 -30.95
CA SER A 1016 -16.07 12.03 -29.84
C SER A 1016 -16.64 13.43 -30.05
N TRP A 1017 -16.82 14.19 -28.97
CA TRP A 1017 -17.55 15.47 -29.00
C TRP A 1017 -16.65 16.63 -28.59
N GLU A 1018 -16.81 17.76 -29.30
CA GLU A 1018 -16.13 19.00 -28.97
C GLU A 1018 -17.07 20.19 -28.87
N ASN A 1019 -16.61 21.24 -28.20
CA ASN A 1019 -17.34 22.50 -28.05
C ASN A 1019 -18.75 22.28 -27.42
N THR A 1020 -18.82 21.42 -26.40
CA THR A 1020 -20.11 21.05 -25.78
C THR A 1020 -20.50 21.96 -24.61
N GLY A 1021 -19.53 22.69 -24.04
CA GLY A 1021 -19.73 23.54 -22.86
C GLY A 1021 -20.14 22.76 -21.60
N GLY A 1022 -19.92 21.44 -21.56
CA GLY A 1022 -20.44 20.57 -20.51
C GLY A 1022 -21.97 20.52 -20.47
N LYS A 1023 -22.64 20.72 -21.62
CA LYS A 1023 -24.11 20.73 -21.74
C LYS A 1023 -24.67 19.72 -22.73
N LEU A 1024 -23.83 19.06 -23.54
CA LEU A 1024 -24.28 18.04 -24.46
C LEU A 1024 -24.44 16.70 -23.76
N ALA A 1025 -25.64 16.13 -23.83
CA ALA A 1025 -25.83 14.70 -23.66
C ALA A 1025 -25.86 14.03 -25.04
N ALA A 1026 -25.25 12.86 -25.16
CA ALA A 1026 -25.19 12.09 -26.40
C ALA A 1026 -25.43 10.60 -26.13
N TRP A 1027 -26.16 9.94 -27.01
CA TRP A 1027 -26.39 8.50 -26.95
C TRP A 1027 -26.33 7.90 -28.36
N VAL A 1028 -25.27 7.14 -28.64
CA VAL A 1028 -25.11 6.40 -29.90
C VAL A 1028 -26.03 5.18 -29.91
N LEU A 1029 -27.01 5.18 -30.81
CA LEU A 1029 -28.06 4.17 -30.93
C LEU A 1029 -27.67 3.08 -31.92
N GLU A 1030 -27.25 3.49 -33.12
CA GLU A 1030 -26.85 2.60 -34.20
C GLU A 1030 -25.47 2.99 -34.72
N LYS A 1031 -24.68 1.98 -35.09
CA LYS A 1031 -23.30 2.16 -35.54
C LYS A 1031 -22.83 0.99 -36.40
N ASP A 1032 -22.35 1.31 -37.59
CA ASP A 1032 -21.63 0.41 -38.49
C ASP A 1032 -20.63 1.23 -39.33
N PRO A 1033 -19.71 0.60 -40.10
CA PRO A 1033 -18.67 1.32 -40.85
C PRO A 1033 -19.18 2.42 -41.81
N LYS A 1034 -20.47 2.43 -42.15
CA LYS A 1034 -21.10 3.34 -43.12
C LYS A 1034 -22.27 4.13 -42.52
N HIS A 1035 -22.65 3.88 -41.28
CA HIS A 1035 -23.81 4.50 -40.65
C HIS A 1035 -23.58 4.80 -39.17
N LEU A 1036 -24.07 5.97 -38.73
CA LEU A 1036 -24.22 6.31 -37.31
C LEU A 1036 -25.60 6.94 -37.08
N ARG A 1037 -26.23 6.57 -35.97
CA ARG A 1037 -27.42 7.25 -35.44
C ARG A 1037 -27.23 7.58 -33.97
N VAL A 1038 -27.47 8.84 -33.61
CA VAL A 1038 -27.17 9.37 -32.28
C VAL A 1038 -28.29 10.28 -31.80
N TRP A 1039 -28.75 10.09 -30.56
CA TRP A 1039 -29.52 11.11 -29.84
C TRP A 1039 -28.60 12.17 -29.27
N LEU A 1040 -28.98 13.43 -29.46
CA LEU A 1040 -28.29 14.61 -28.96
C LEU A 1040 -29.28 15.47 -28.19
N VAL A 1041 -28.90 15.87 -26.97
CA VAL A 1041 -29.67 16.80 -26.16
C VAL A 1041 -28.75 17.90 -25.65
N ASN A 1042 -29.09 19.15 -25.96
CA ASN A 1042 -28.50 20.30 -25.30
C ASN A 1042 -29.25 20.59 -24.00
N THR A 1043 -28.63 20.31 -22.86
CA THR A 1043 -29.22 20.49 -21.52
C THR A 1043 -29.21 21.95 -21.04
N GLY A 1044 -28.58 22.87 -21.79
CA GLY A 1044 -28.51 24.30 -21.48
C GLY A 1044 -29.76 25.08 -21.89
N GLU A 1045 -29.69 26.41 -21.72
CA GLU A 1045 -30.75 27.35 -22.12
C GLU A 1045 -30.49 27.98 -23.50
N GLU A 1046 -29.23 28.04 -23.92
CA GLU A 1046 -28.80 28.65 -25.18
C GLU A 1046 -28.48 27.59 -26.22
N ALA A 1047 -28.60 27.92 -27.51
CA ALA A 1047 -28.28 27.00 -28.60
C ALA A 1047 -26.80 26.57 -28.58
N LEU A 1048 -26.54 25.32 -28.95
CA LEU A 1048 -25.20 24.73 -28.90
C LEU A 1048 -24.74 24.31 -30.31
N ASN A 1049 -23.47 24.53 -30.62
CA ASN A 1049 -22.89 24.20 -31.92
C ASN A 1049 -21.68 23.25 -31.72
N PRO A 1050 -21.91 21.99 -31.32
CA PRO A 1050 -20.82 21.06 -31.04
C PRO A 1050 -20.19 20.54 -32.33
N PHE A 1051 -18.97 20.02 -32.23
CA PHE A 1051 -18.36 19.23 -33.28
C PHE A 1051 -18.37 17.76 -32.92
N MET A 1052 -18.50 16.91 -33.93
CA MET A 1052 -18.33 15.48 -33.83
C MET A 1052 -17.06 15.08 -34.57
N ARG A 1053 -16.23 14.23 -33.97
CA ARG A 1053 -15.24 13.45 -34.72
C ARG A 1053 -15.69 12.02 -34.86
N VAL A 1054 -15.34 11.40 -35.98
CA VAL A 1054 -15.66 10.00 -36.26
C VAL A 1054 -14.38 9.16 -36.32
N TRP A 1055 -14.43 7.95 -35.77
CA TRP A 1055 -13.22 7.13 -35.55
C TRP A 1055 -13.24 5.80 -36.28
N ARG A 1056 -14.44 5.28 -36.59
CA ARG A 1056 -14.63 3.95 -37.18
C ARG A 1056 -15.54 3.93 -38.42
N LEU A 1057 -15.90 5.11 -38.93
CA LEU A 1057 -16.50 5.23 -40.27
C LEU A 1057 -15.43 5.03 -41.35
N ASP A 1058 -15.78 4.28 -42.39
CA ASP A 1058 -14.98 4.12 -43.60
C ASP A 1058 -14.72 5.48 -44.25
N HIS A 1059 -13.59 5.60 -44.97
CA HIS A 1059 -13.34 6.83 -45.71
C HIS A 1059 -14.34 6.96 -46.87
N GLY A 1060 -15.10 8.07 -46.93
CA GLY A 1060 -16.08 8.29 -47.99
C GLY A 1060 -16.84 9.61 -47.88
N GLN A 1061 -17.81 9.80 -48.78
CA GLN A 1061 -18.78 10.90 -48.69
C GLN A 1061 -19.96 10.47 -47.83
N TYR A 1062 -20.39 11.35 -46.94
CA TYR A 1062 -21.50 11.11 -46.03
C TYR A 1062 -22.51 12.24 -46.10
N GLU A 1063 -23.78 11.90 -45.98
CA GLU A 1063 -24.88 12.81 -45.66
C GLU A 1063 -25.16 12.74 -44.16
N ALA A 1064 -25.19 13.90 -43.50
CA ALA A 1064 -25.55 14.05 -42.10
C ALA A 1064 -26.89 14.80 -42.01
N ARG A 1065 -27.88 14.19 -41.36
CA ARG A 1065 -29.23 14.72 -41.16
C ARG A 1065 -29.47 14.92 -39.67
N LEU A 1066 -29.91 16.11 -39.27
CA LEU A 1066 -30.26 16.43 -37.88
C LEU A 1066 -31.70 16.93 -37.82
N GLY A 1067 -32.55 16.28 -37.04
CA GLY A 1067 -33.93 16.70 -36.82
C GLY A 1067 -34.42 16.35 -35.41
N ALA A 1068 -35.58 16.88 -35.03
CA ALA A 1068 -36.18 16.59 -33.74
C ALA A 1068 -36.76 15.16 -33.71
N ASP A 1069 -36.74 14.57 -32.54
CA ASP A 1069 -37.41 13.31 -32.19
C ASP A 1069 -38.35 13.59 -31.01
N ALA A 1070 -39.60 13.88 -31.32
CA ALA A 1070 -40.61 14.28 -30.36
C ALA A 1070 -41.37 13.10 -29.77
N ASP A 1071 -41.38 11.94 -30.43
CA ASP A 1071 -42.04 10.73 -29.95
C ASP A 1071 -41.09 9.73 -29.26
N GLY A 1072 -39.78 9.97 -29.35
CA GLY A 1072 -38.73 9.21 -28.68
C GLY A 1072 -38.46 7.87 -29.34
N ASP A 1073 -38.80 7.68 -30.62
CA ASP A 1073 -38.62 6.41 -31.32
C ASP A 1073 -37.22 6.25 -31.94
N GLY A 1074 -36.36 7.27 -31.82
CA GLY A 1074 -35.01 7.26 -32.37
C GLY A 1074 -34.94 7.62 -33.85
N GLN A 1075 -36.02 8.13 -34.45
CA GLN A 1075 -36.09 8.57 -35.83
C GLN A 1075 -36.34 10.09 -35.94
N ILE A 1076 -36.08 10.63 -37.13
CA ILE A 1076 -36.35 12.05 -37.41
C ILE A 1076 -37.81 12.20 -37.85
N ASP A 1077 -38.61 12.95 -37.08
CA ASP A 1077 -40.05 13.14 -37.32
C ASP A 1077 -40.36 13.88 -38.63
N ALA A 1078 -39.74 15.05 -38.84
CA ALA A 1078 -39.85 15.90 -40.03
C ALA A 1078 -38.79 17.02 -40.00
N ASP A 1079 -38.52 17.67 -41.14
CA ASP A 1079 -37.63 18.84 -41.27
C ASP A 1079 -36.20 18.64 -40.71
N ALA A 1080 -35.36 17.89 -41.45
CA ALA A 1080 -33.96 17.69 -41.09
C ALA A 1080 -33.04 18.75 -41.70
N ALA A 1081 -32.22 19.40 -40.87
CA ALA A 1081 -31.03 20.08 -41.36
C ALA A 1081 -30.08 19.04 -41.97
N THR A 1082 -29.61 19.28 -43.20
CA THR A 1082 -28.74 18.34 -43.92
C THR A 1082 -27.39 18.99 -44.18
N ALA A 1083 -26.32 18.23 -43.96
CA ALA A 1083 -24.95 18.59 -44.31
C ALA A 1083 -24.29 17.42 -45.05
N THR A 1084 -23.33 17.71 -45.92
CA THR A 1084 -22.48 16.67 -46.54
C THR A 1084 -21.04 16.88 -46.08
N ALA A 1085 -20.35 15.77 -45.83
CA ALA A 1085 -18.95 15.81 -45.40
C ALA A 1085 -18.19 14.60 -45.93
N THR A 1086 -16.93 14.83 -46.29
CA THR A 1086 -15.99 13.73 -46.50
C THR A 1086 -15.46 13.30 -45.14
N LEU A 1087 -15.81 12.10 -44.73
CA LEU A 1087 -15.44 11.56 -43.42
C LEU A 1087 -14.47 10.38 -43.56
N GLY A 1088 -13.81 10.09 -42.45
CA GLY A 1088 -12.86 9.01 -42.24
C GLY A 1088 -12.32 9.12 -40.81
N ARG A 1089 -11.43 8.23 -40.39
CA ARG A 1089 -10.91 8.24 -39.02
C ARG A 1089 -10.29 9.59 -38.63
N GLY A 1090 -10.75 10.14 -37.52
CA GLY A 1090 -10.32 11.43 -36.96
C GLY A 1090 -10.92 12.65 -37.67
N SER A 1091 -11.71 12.45 -38.74
CA SER A 1091 -12.39 13.55 -39.44
C SER A 1091 -13.35 14.26 -38.50
N ARG A 1092 -13.31 15.59 -38.56
CA ARG A 1092 -14.10 16.51 -37.74
C ARG A 1092 -15.23 17.11 -38.55
N MET A 1093 -16.45 17.08 -38.02
CA MET A 1093 -17.66 17.61 -38.64
C MET A 1093 -18.36 18.56 -37.66
N GLN A 1094 -18.81 19.73 -38.13
CA GLN A 1094 -19.71 20.59 -37.37
C GLN A 1094 -21.09 19.94 -37.33
N VAL A 1095 -21.61 19.68 -36.13
CA VAL A 1095 -23.02 19.29 -35.97
C VAL A 1095 -23.87 20.54 -36.20
N PRO A 1096 -24.99 20.45 -36.95
CA PRO A 1096 -25.92 21.57 -37.08
C PRO A 1096 -26.42 22.06 -35.70
N GLU A 1097 -26.84 23.31 -35.61
CA GLU A 1097 -27.20 23.97 -34.35
C GLU A 1097 -28.24 23.17 -33.55
N LEU A 1098 -27.92 22.86 -32.29
CA LEU A 1098 -28.80 22.14 -31.36
C LEU A 1098 -29.62 23.13 -30.54
N ALA A 1099 -30.94 23.07 -30.71
CA ALA A 1099 -31.88 23.80 -29.88
C ALA A 1099 -31.80 23.34 -28.42
N ALA A 1100 -32.05 24.26 -27.49
CA ALA A 1100 -32.09 23.97 -26.06
C ALA A 1100 -33.19 22.94 -25.74
N LYS A 1101 -32.87 21.99 -24.86
CA LYS A 1101 -33.81 21.06 -24.19
C LYS A 1101 -34.72 20.29 -25.15
N THR A 1102 -34.21 19.96 -26.33
CA THR A 1102 -34.92 19.18 -27.34
C THR A 1102 -34.10 17.94 -27.66
N VAL A 1103 -34.75 16.78 -27.79
CA VAL A 1103 -34.12 15.57 -28.28
C VAL A 1103 -33.99 15.67 -29.79
N MET A 1104 -32.76 15.60 -30.27
CA MET A 1104 -32.42 15.66 -31.69
C MET A 1104 -31.79 14.33 -32.11
N VAL A 1105 -32.15 13.83 -33.28
CA VAL A 1105 -31.50 12.66 -33.90
C VAL A 1105 -30.54 13.15 -34.96
N LEU A 1106 -29.27 12.77 -34.82
CA LEU A 1106 -28.23 12.91 -35.84
C LEU A 1106 -28.05 11.57 -36.54
N GLU A 1107 -28.34 11.54 -37.85
CA GLU A 1107 -28.15 10.39 -38.72
C GLU A 1107 -27.02 10.70 -39.73
N VAL A 1108 -25.98 9.86 -39.78
CA VAL A 1108 -24.85 10.03 -40.69
C VAL A 1108 -24.72 8.76 -41.55
N THR A 1109 -24.89 8.88 -42.86
CA THR A 1109 -24.93 7.73 -43.77
C THR A 1109 -24.03 7.95 -44.98
N GLN A 1110 -23.22 6.95 -45.33
CA GLN A 1110 -22.34 6.99 -46.49
C GLN A 1110 -23.16 7.02 -47.79
N THR A 1111 -22.86 7.96 -48.68
CA THR A 1111 -23.57 8.20 -49.95
C THR A 1111 -22.86 7.65 -51.17
#